data_AF-A0A5C7CL23-F1
#
_entry.id   AF-A0A5C7CL23-F1
#
_cell.length_a   1.000
_cell.length_b   1.000
_cell.length_c   1.000
_cell.angle_alpha   90.00
_cell.angle_beta   90.00
_cell.angle_gamma   90.00
#
_symmetry.space_group_name_H-M   'P 1'
#
loop_
_entity.id
_entity.type
_entity.pdbx_description
1 polymer ?
#
loop_
_entity_poly.entity_id
_entity_poly.type
_entity_poly.pdbx_seq_one_letter_code
_entity_poly.pdbx_strand_id
1 'polypeptide(L)'
;MIPLATQQEIGALIIGIFGRLPTTAEIDYYDSAFDIGSQPPAYMASILMSQPDAGWMSGQSEYDILSQVYFSVYNSAPDPDYINALLQQGHFNSAVASVVIDLFNYLGDDPVMLAQRDALDQRIAEGLYPGTAADAAGGSGDAQAMFYLLRAPWQTDEIAHDGKLLNQGGDLAALAQSKIATLPLNDLSDHDFILHLFAQGFERPPTATELAAYQQRLAEGATRGDLLVDMIAQLRGVVAPEDAAAQQHFNAAGQEYSPGELPATEYLEQIAALFRALPERAVDSVSLDNWSKTLASGTLSYTELVTALLATPEFQAQIGGLQGDDFIQHVYQAVHGRAANEQQLDHYRALGGDKALVTQAVIADLINAPPTGDVQYEQWMFARDVGASLAYKTTASLATSEGGGNASGTVNTHAHHTLSNAETAVLFRVFLDADADVTVDLSYASQLSYLIVNGDAAADIWLHNNPAARYGVDMTVNNANVTVHGTYGDDRVQLTSQADLAAAQGHFYLNNGNDSLLWGGNADGGANHVGWIFSADGGDGHDILSANLIVKMTSTLDLFGVRISTVSSNAANFSHFEQIDMAGYIGQAEATLTQIGWNGYSTKALATSAHVFDYGVLSGNATVEGTDGGTVVQSRAAQALGREGLLLSGRADNVKVINANADAARLEISGIGDHADSRLEIAFLENATDRFDLLFSGRGNAGSLALDSHGDENPLTLVAINTGGWGNGALTLTGQNDQVQDITLSGGANFNLTLTEGYTQVRQVDASAFAGNGFTLTSSHGGSGDGTIIQMLDLLPLSGGAQAKLAPLLEDLGLQGEQLLVKGGGGSDQFNVQGDTTIVAGAGKSHVTLQSSTAASGVTLKDFSLTQGSIDDVLSGLRIAHGAGAKLADYGVSDAQGMEARISALTAEQGGSASQLLAALLDLGQPGALSAKVGVSSVLGEQNSSYLIVDNNDDHRLDAADSVILLLGQDHQSLLNELRYVPEIMLNGTVTEPEPLVA
;
A
#
# COMPACT_ATOMS: atom_id res chain seq x y z
N MET A 1 23.06 -29.92 -2.74
CA MET A 1 22.81 -29.88 -1.30
C MET A 1 21.67 -28.92 -1.05
N ILE A 2 20.84 -29.18 -0.04
CA ILE A 2 19.68 -28.36 0.29
C ILE A 2 20.13 -27.08 1.02
N PRO A 3 19.53 -25.90 0.73
CA PRO A 3 19.76 -24.67 1.48
C PRO A 3 19.44 -24.79 2.97
N LEU A 4 20.14 -24.02 3.82
CA LEU A 4 19.90 -23.97 5.27
C LEU A 4 18.43 -23.68 5.63
N ALA A 5 17.78 -22.71 4.97
CA ALA A 5 16.39 -22.37 5.24
C ALA A 5 15.45 -23.59 5.10
N THR A 6 15.63 -24.39 4.04
CA THR A 6 14.85 -25.61 3.82
C THR A 6 15.23 -26.72 4.82
N GLN A 7 16.51 -26.81 5.23
CA GLN A 7 16.91 -27.74 6.31
C GLN A 7 16.24 -27.38 7.65
N GLN A 8 16.12 -26.08 7.96
CA GLN A 8 15.42 -25.60 9.15
C GLN A 8 13.92 -25.90 9.08
N GLU A 9 13.28 -25.68 7.93
CA GLU A 9 11.86 -25.99 7.71
C GLU A 9 11.56 -27.49 7.89
N ILE A 10 12.36 -28.37 7.27
CA ILE A 10 12.26 -29.83 7.45
C ILE A 10 12.53 -30.20 8.92
N GLY A 11 13.52 -29.56 9.55
CA GLY A 11 13.84 -29.74 10.96
C GLY A 11 12.69 -29.39 11.89
N ALA A 12 11.98 -28.29 11.63
CA ALA A 12 10.77 -27.89 12.34
C ALA A 12 9.68 -28.97 12.23
N LEU A 13 9.44 -29.48 11.02
CA LEU A 13 8.45 -30.54 10.78
C LEU A 13 8.84 -31.86 11.47
N ILE A 14 10.13 -32.22 11.49
CA ILE A 14 10.64 -33.37 12.25
C ILE A 14 10.36 -33.20 13.74
N ILE A 15 10.61 -32.02 14.31
CA ILE A 15 10.31 -31.74 15.72
C ILE A 15 8.83 -31.88 16.00
N GLY A 16 7.96 -31.30 15.16
CA GLY A 16 6.52 -31.39 15.33
C GLY A 16 5.97 -32.80 15.21
N ILE A 17 6.39 -33.56 14.18
CA ILE A 17 5.85 -34.88 13.83
C ILE A 17 6.49 -36.01 14.65
N PHE A 18 7.79 -35.97 14.89
CA PHE A 18 8.51 -37.04 15.61
C PHE A 18 8.75 -36.71 17.09
N GLY A 19 8.62 -35.45 17.51
CA GLY A 19 8.81 -35.04 18.91
C GLY A 19 10.26 -35.08 19.40
N ARG A 20 11.23 -35.16 18.49
CA ARG A 20 12.68 -35.22 18.78
C ARG A 20 13.47 -34.26 17.89
N LEU A 21 14.74 -34.03 18.23
CA LEU A 21 15.64 -33.19 17.45
C LEU A 21 15.91 -33.81 16.07
N PRO A 22 16.06 -32.97 15.02
CA PRO A 22 16.48 -33.42 13.70
C PRO A 22 18.00 -33.68 13.67
N THR A 23 18.49 -34.32 12.61
CA THR A 23 19.92 -34.49 12.30
C THR A 23 20.18 -34.19 10.82
N THR A 24 21.34 -33.65 10.49
CA THR A 24 21.69 -33.33 9.10
C THR A 24 21.64 -34.57 8.19
N ALA A 25 22.16 -35.71 8.67
CA ALA A 25 22.16 -36.97 7.92
C ALA A 25 20.75 -37.51 7.62
N GLU A 26 19.76 -37.30 8.51
CA GLU A 26 18.38 -37.75 8.24
C GLU A 26 17.67 -36.83 7.24
N ILE A 27 17.94 -35.52 7.30
CA ILE A 27 17.40 -34.56 6.33
C ILE A 27 17.95 -34.86 4.93
N ASP A 28 19.26 -35.10 4.81
CA ASP A 28 19.90 -35.49 3.55
C ASP A 28 19.37 -36.83 3.02
N TYR A 29 19.07 -37.78 3.91
CA TYR A 29 18.39 -39.02 3.54
C TYR A 29 17.00 -38.75 2.96
N TYR A 30 16.17 -37.94 3.62
CA TYR A 30 14.82 -37.66 3.12
C TYR A 30 14.84 -36.89 1.80
N ASP A 31 15.80 -36.00 1.60
CA ASP A 31 15.97 -35.29 0.35
C ASP A 31 16.41 -36.21 -0.79
N SER A 32 17.43 -37.02 -0.56
CA SER A 32 17.88 -37.97 -1.59
C SER A 32 16.84 -39.05 -1.92
N ALA A 33 16.05 -39.49 -0.94
CA ALA A 33 15.07 -40.55 -1.11
C ALA A 33 13.71 -40.07 -1.64
N PHE A 34 13.29 -38.86 -1.28
CA PHE A 34 11.94 -38.36 -1.56
C PHE A 34 11.88 -36.98 -2.22
N ASP A 35 13.04 -36.36 -2.52
CA ASP A 35 13.14 -34.97 -2.99
C ASP A 35 12.39 -34.01 -2.07
N ILE A 36 12.47 -34.27 -0.75
CA ILE A 36 11.64 -33.61 0.26
C ILE A 36 11.84 -32.10 0.26
N GLY A 37 13.06 -31.60 0.00
CA GLY A 37 13.38 -30.18 -0.01
C GLY A 37 12.71 -29.38 -1.12
N SER A 38 12.25 -30.05 -2.18
CA SER A 38 11.55 -29.43 -3.30
C SER A 38 10.02 -29.41 -3.14
N GLN A 39 9.49 -29.96 -2.04
CA GLN A 39 8.04 -30.18 -1.86
C GLN A 39 7.40 -29.08 -1.03
N PRO A 40 6.08 -28.79 -1.21
CA PRO A 40 5.38 -27.89 -0.31
C PRO A 40 5.21 -28.51 1.09
N PRO A 41 5.04 -27.70 2.15
CA PRO A 41 5.05 -28.18 3.54
C PRO A 41 4.03 -29.30 3.85
N ALA A 42 2.83 -29.22 3.29
CA ALA A 42 1.81 -30.26 3.46
C ALA A 42 2.26 -31.62 2.89
N TYR A 43 3.04 -31.61 1.81
CA TYR A 43 3.57 -32.83 1.21
C TYR A 43 4.79 -33.35 1.98
N MET A 44 5.68 -32.46 2.43
CA MET A 44 6.76 -32.81 3.36
C MET A 44 6.21 -33.52 4.61
N ALA A 45 5.17 -32.95 5.24
CA ALA A 45 4.49 -33.55 6.38
C ALA A 45 3.94 -34.95 6.05
N SER A 46 3.37 -35.14 4.85
CA SER A 46 2.87 -36.45 4.42
C SER A 46 3.97 -37.51 4.29
N ILE A 47 5.15 -37.13 3.79
CA ILE A 47 6.32 -38.01 3.70
C ILE A 47 6.77 -38.39 5.10
N LEU A 48 6.92 -37.43 6.00
CA LEU A 48 7.38 -37.64 7.39
C LEU A 48 6.40 -38.51 8.18
N MET A 49 5.09 -38.27 8.06
CA MET A 49 4.06 -39.09 8.72
C MET A 49 4.01 -40.54 8.23
N SER A 50 4.56 -40.83 7.04
CA SER A 50 4.68 -42.20 6.53
C SER A 50 5.89 -42.97 7.07
N GLN A 51 6.78 -42.29 7.81
CA GLN A 51 8.01 -42.89 8.34
C GLN A 51 7.77 -43.64 9.66
N PRO A 52 8.64 -44.61 10.00
CA PRO A 52 8.50 -45.39 11.24
C PRO A 52 8.44 -44.54 12.52
N ASP A 53 9.16 -43.43 12.57
CA ASP A 53 9.16 -42.50 13.71
C ASP A 53 7.78 -41.86 13.98
N ALA A 54 6.92 -41.74 12.98
CA ALA A 54 5.53 -41.28 13.13
C ALA A 54 4.56 -42.41 13.54
N GLY A 55 5.05 -43.62 13.83
CA GLY A 55 4.21 -44.77 14.18
C GLY A 55 3.29 -44.56 15.39
N TRP A 56 3.61 -43.59 16.26
CA TRP A 56 2.78 -43.19 17.40
C TRP A 56 1.40 -42.62 17.00
N MET A 57 1.27 -42.09 15.78
CA MET A 57 0.03 -41.55 15.24
C MET A 57 -0.99 -42.65 14.89
N SER A 58 -0.53 -43.90 14.76
CA SER A 58 -1.38 -45.03 14.38
C SER A 58 -2.45 -45.30 15.45
N GLY A 59 -3.72 -45.21 15.06
CA GLY A 59 -4.86 -45.45 15.94
C GLY A 59 -5.28 -44.27 16.82
N GLN A 60 -4.64 -43.10 16.67
CA GLN A 60 -5.07 -41.85 17.31
C GLN A 60 -6.10 -41.10 16.47
N SER A 61 -6.87 -40.21 17.09
CA SER A 61 -7.75 -39.30 16.37
C SER A 61 -6.95 -38.14 15.74
N GLU A 62 -7.46 -37.53 14.69
CA GLU A 62 -6.82 -36.35 14.07
C GLU A 62 -6.65 -35.19 15.07
N TYR A 63 -7.60 -35.03 16.01
CA TYR A 63 -7.52 -34.06 17.10
C TYR A 63 -6.34 -34.34 18.04
N ASP A 64 -6.15 -35.60 18.45
CA ASP A 64 -5.07 -35.98 19.36
C ASP A 64 -3.70 -35.82 18.69
N ILE A 65 -3.61 -36.18 17.39
CA ILE A 65 -2.38 -36.00 16.61
C ILE A 65 -2.02 -34.52 16.52
N LEU A 66 -2.96 -33.65 16.09
CA LEU A 66 -2.69 -32.21 16.00
C LEU A 66 -2.36 -31.59 17.36
N SER A 67 -3.00 -32.06 18.44
CA SER A 67 -2.71 -31.58 19.79
C SER A 67 -1.29 -31.94 20.24
N GLN A 68 -0.83 -33.14 19.90
CA GLN A 68 0.54 -33.57 20.22
C GLN A 68 1.58 -32.89 19.33
N VAL A 69 1.29 -32.66 18.05
CA VAL A 69 2.16 -31.87 17.14
C VAL A 69 2.29 -30.44 17.67
N TYR A 70 1.17 -29.81 18.05
CA TYR A 70 1.17 -28.48 18.65
C TYR A 70 2.01 -28.44 19.93
N PHE A 71 1.81 -29.39 20.85
CA PHE A 71 2.59 -29.46 22.08
C PHE A 71 4.09 -29.62 21.81
N SER A 72 4.47 -30.44 20.83
CA SER A 72 5.87 -30.64 20.44
C SER A 72 6.55 -29.38 19.90
N VAL A 73 5.78 -28.43 19.35
CA VAL A 73 6.29 -27.19 18.74
C VAL A 73 6.19 -26.00 19.69
N TYR A 74 5.01 -25.76 20.27
CA TYR A 74 4.71 -24.61 21.13
C TYR A 74 5.04 -24.83 22.61
N ASN A 75 5.44 -26.06 22.99
CA ASN A 75 5.69 -26.47 24.37
C ASN A 75 4.54 -26.13 25.34
N SER A 76 3.31 -26.12 24.83
CA SER A 76 2.09 -25.78 25.56
C SER A 76 0.89 -26.50 24.95
N ALA A 77 -0.19 -26.64 25.71
CA ALA A 77 -1.41 -27.28 25.18
C ALA A 77 -2.14 -26.31 24.23
N PRO A 78 -2.70 -26.80 23.11
CA PRO A 78 -3.44 -25.93 22.19
C PRO A 78 -4.78 -25.50 22.77
N ASP A 79 -5.30 -24.39 22.23
CA ASP A 79 -6.72 -24.08 22.31
C ASP A 79 -7.52 -25.15 21.53
N PRO A 80 -8.50 -25.84 22.16
CA PRO A 80 -9.37 -26.79 21.46
C PRO A 80 -10.08 -26.19 20.25
N ASP A 81 -10.46 -24.91 20.28
CA ASP A 81 -11.15 -24.25 19.18
C ASP A 81 -10.23 -24.03 17.98
N TYR A 82 -8.95 -23.76 18.21
CA TYR A 82 -7.93 -23.68 17.15
C TYR A 82 -7.77 -25.02 16.42
N ILE A 83 -7.66 -26.13 17.16
CA ILE A 83 -7.56 -27.47 16.57
C ILE A 83 -8.83 -27.84 15.81
N ASN A 84 -10.00 -27.57 16.37
CA ASN A 84 -11.27 -27.82 15.69
C ASN A 84 -11.42 -27.00 14.41
N ALA A 85 -10.96 -25.75 14.40
CA ALA A 85 -10.98 -24.91 13.20
C ALA A 85 -10.08 -25.46 12.08
N LEU A 86 -8.89 -25.97 12.42
CA LEU A 86 -8.01 -26.63 11.45
C LEU A 86 -8.65 -27.90 10.87
N LEU A 87 -9.28 -28.73 11.70
CA LEU A 87 -9.95 -29.96 11.24
C LEU A 87 -11.14 -29.69 10.33
N GLN A 88 -11.88 -28.60 10.55
CA GLN A 88 -13.01 -28.20 9.69
C GLN A 88 -12.60 -27.88 8.25
N GLN A 89 -11.32 -27.58 7.99
CA GLN A 89 -10.81 -27.32 6.64
C GLN A 89 -10.70 -28.61 5.78
N GLY A 90 -10.74 -29.80 6.40
CA GLY A 90 -10.81 -31.09 5.69
C GLY A 90 -9.51 -31.59 5.05
N HIS A 91 -8.37 -30.96 5.34
CA HIS A 91 -7.06 -31.30 4.77
C HIS A 91 -6.03 -31.62 5.87
N PHE A 92 -6.04 -32.85 6.38
CA PHE A 92 -5.24 -33.24 7.56
C PHE A 92 -3.74 -32.96 7.42
N ASN A 93 -3.12 -33.29 6.28
CA ASN A 93 -1.68 -33.02 6.07
C ASN A 93 -1.36 -31.52 6.10
N SER A 94 -2.26 -30.69 5.58
CA SER A 94 -2.13 -29.24 5.63
C SER A 94 -2.29 -28.73 7.06
N ALA A 95 -3.24 -29.29 7.83
CA ALA A 95 -3.41 -28.94 9.24
C ALA A 95 -2.15 -29.26 10.07
N VAL A 96 -1.54 -30.44 9.87
CA VAL A 96 -0.27 -30.81 10.54
C VAL A 96 0.85 -29.84 10.17
N ALA A 97 0.99 -29.52 8.88
CA ALA A 97 2.01 -28.57 8.43
C ALA A 97 1.77 -27.16 8.98
N SER A 98 0.54 -26.64 8.95
CA SER A 98 0.19 -25.31 9.47
C SER A 98 0.54 -25.15 10.94
N VAL A 99 0.24 -26.13 11.81
CA VAL A 99 0.63 -26.06 13.23
C VAL A 99 2.13 -25.80 13.40
N VAL A 100 2.98 -26.41 12.59
CA VAL A 100 4.43 -26.23 12.70
C VAL A 100 4.89 -24.94 12.03
N ILE A 101 4.48 -24.75 10.78
CA ILE A 101 5.00 -23.71 9.90
C ILE A 101 4.48 -22.32 10.29
N ASP A 102 3.27 -22.21 10.85
CA ASP A 102 2.73 -20.94 11.32
C ASP A 102 3.56 -20.35 12.46
N LEU A 103 4.10 -21.18 13.37
CA LEU A 103 5.04 -20.72 14.40
C LEU A 103 6.41 -20.41 13.80
N PHE A 104 6.95 -21.33 12.99
CA PHE A 104 8.29 -21.19 12.39
C PHE A 104 8.41 -19.90 11.57
N ASN A 105 7.35 -19.55 10.84
CA ASN A 105 7.24 -18.34 10.02
C ASN A 105 6.42 -17.22 10.70
N TYR A 106 6.28 -17.22 12.02
CA TYR A 106 5.51 -16.18 12.72
C TYR A 106 6.10 -14.78 12.46
N LEU A 107 5.27 -13.86 11.92
CA LEU A 107 5.63 -12.49 11.51
C LEU A 107 4.95 -11.39 12.37
N GLY A 108 4.48 -11.73 13.57
CA GLY A 108 3.89 -10.77 14.51
C GLY A 108 4.87 -10.34 15.60
N ASP A 109 4.36 -9.57 16.56
CA ASP A 109 5.08 -9.00 17.70
C ASP A 109 4.64 -9.57 19.06
N ASP A 110 3.78 -10.61 19.08
CA ASP A 110 3.34 -11.22 20.34
C ASP A 110 4.55 -11.83 21.08
N PRO A 111 4.88 -11.34 22.30
CA PRO A 111 6.08 -11.80 23.01
C PRO A 111 6.06 -13.29 23.37
N VAL A 112 4.88 -13.89 23.55
CA VAL A 112 4.74 -15.32 23.87
C VAL A 112 5.01 -16.15 22.61
N MET A 113 4.43 -15.77 21.48
CA MET A 113 4.68 -16.45 20.20
C MET A 113 6.13 -16.30 19.76
N LEU A 114 6.75 -15.12 19.95
CA LEU A 114 8.17 -14.90 19.68
C LEU A 114 9.05 -15.81 20.56
N ALA A 115 8.79 -15.90 21.86
CA ALA A 115 9.52 -16.79 22.74
C ALA A 115 9.35 -18.28 22.38
N GLN A 116 8.16 -18.68 21.93
CA GLN A 116 7.90 -20.04 21.46
C GLN A 116 8.63 -20.34 20.15
N ARG A 117 8.66 -19.38 19.22
CA ARG A 117 9.42 -19.48 17.96
C ARG A 117 10.91 -19.59 18.23
N ASP A 118 11.45 -18.72 19.08
CA ASP A 118 12.88 -18.72 19.45
C ASP A 118 13.27 -20.06 20.12
N ALA A 119 12.38 -20.64 20.95
CA ALA A 119 12.59 -21.97 21.51
C ALA A 119 12.56 -23.09 20.46
N LEU A 120 11.71 -22.99 19.43
CA LEU A 120 11.71 -23.91 18.29
C LEU A 120 13.01 -23.77 17.48
N ASP A 121 13.42 -22.54 17.15
CA ASP A 121 14.65 -22.24 16.41
C ASP A 121 15.88 -22.78 17.14
N GLN A 122 15.95 -22.63 18.48
CA GLN A 122 17.00 -23.22 19.30
C GLN A 122 17.04 -24.74 19.18
N ARG A 123 15.90 -25.44 19.21
CA ARG A 123 15.84 -26.90 19.05
C ARG A 123 16.22 -27.36 17.65
N ILE A 124 15.87 -26.59 16.62
CA ILE A 124 16.32 -26.85 15.26
C ILE A 124 17.86 -26.73 15.21
N ALA A 125 18.40 -25.64 15.77
CA ALA A 125 19.84 -25.42 15.85
C ALA A 125 20.57 -26.54 16.60
N GLU A 126 20.05 -27.00 17.75
CA GLU A 126 20.61 -28.12 18.52
C GLU A 126 20.72 -29.42 17.69
N GLY A 127 19.78 -29.65 16.76
CA GLY A 127 19.81 -30.80 15.86
C GLY A 127 20.72 -30.63 14.65
N LEU A 128 20.80 -29.42 14.10
CA LEU A 128 21.60 -29.11 12.91
C LEU A 128 23.09 -28.89 13.24
N TYR A 129 23.40 -28.45 14.46
CA TYR A 129 24.75 -28.10 14.92
C TYR A 129 25.13 -28.91 16.16
N PRO A 130 25.65 -30.14 16.01
CA PRO A 130 25.75 -31.12 17.10
C PRO A 130 26.73 -30.79 18.25
N GLY A 131 27.47 -29.67 18.18
CA GLY A 131 28.39 -29.22 19.25
C GLY A 131 29.51 -30.22 19.57
N THR A 132 30.24 -29.97 20.66
CA THR A 132 31.22 -30.90 21.20
C THR A 132 30.50 -32.07 21.85
N ALA A 133 30.85 -33.30 21.46
CA ALA A 133 30.28 -34.51 22.05
C ALA A 133 30.49 -34.55 23.59
N ALA A 134 29.45 -34.89 24.33
CA ALA A 134 29.48 -34.86 25.80
C ALA A 134 30.56 -35.77 26.43
N ASP A 135 30.94 -36.86 25.75
CA ASP A 135 32.01 -37.76 26.19
C ASP A 135 33.42 -37.29 25.80
N ALA A 136 33.54 -36.19 25.05
CA ALA A 136 34.79 -35.52 24.67
C ALA A 136 34.95 -34.13 25.31
N ALA A 137 33.92 -33.59 25.96
CA ALA A 137 33.94 -32.27 26.60
C ALA A 137 35.10 -32.10 27.60
N GLY A 138 35.72 -30.92 27.59
CA GLY A 138 36.97 -30.60 28.30
C GLY A 138 38.23 -31.13 27.62
N GLY A 139 38.21 -32.37 27.12
CA GLY A 139 39.33 -32.96 26.38
C GLY A 139 39.44 -32.43 24.95
N SER A 140 38.33 -32.06 24.31
CA SER A 140 38.34 -31.49 22.95
C SER A 140 39.04 -30.14 22.92
N GLY A 141 38.88 -29.28 23.93
CA GLY A 141 39.60 -28.01 24.04
C GLY A 141 41.12 -28.20 24.17
N ASP A 142 41.57 -29.27 24.82
CA ASP A 142 42.98 -29.67 24.87
C ASP A 142 43.49 -30.15 23.51
N ALA A 143 42.71 -30.96 22.80
CA ALA A 143 43.02 -31.39 21.44
C ALA A 143 43.05 -30.20 20.46
N GLN A 144 42.09 -29.28 20.53
CA GLN A 144 42.05 -28.08 19.70
C GLN A 144 43.27 -27.17 19.93
N ALA A 145 43.65 -26.93 21.19
CA ALA A 145 44.85 -26.18 21.55
C ALA A 145 46.14 -26.81 20.96
N MET A 146 46.22 -28.14 20.96
CA MET A 146 47.30 -28.88 20.31
C MET A 146 47.32 -28.65 18.80
N PHE A 147 46.17 -28.75 18.12
CA PHE A 147 46.08 -28.53 16.68
C PHE A 147 46.45 -27.09 16.31
N TYR A 148 45.99 -26.11 17.07
CA TYR A 148 46.29 -24.70 16.88
C TYR A 148 47.80 -24.43 16.95
N LEU A 149 48.48 -24.84 18.04
CA LEU A 149 49.92 -24.61 18.19
C LEU A 149 50.77 -25.33 17.16
N LEU A 150 50.33 -26.50 16.69
CA LEU A 150 51.00 -27.26 15.64
C LEU A 150 50.69 -26.74 14.24
N ARG A 151 49.77 -25.78 14.08
CA ARG A 151 49.18 -25.42 12.79
C ARG A 151 48.78 -26.68 12.00
N ALA A 152 48.23 -27.66 12.71
CA ALA A 152 47.81 -28.92 12.12
C ALA A 152 46.50 -28.68 11.35
N PRO A 153 46.26 -29.40 10.24
CA PRO A 153 44.97 -29.33 9.55
C PRO A 153 43.83 -29.66 10.51
N TRP A 154 42.81 -28.80 10.57
CA TRP A 154 41.64 -28.99 11.41
C TRP A 154 40.84 -30.23 10.95
N GLN A 155 40.68 -31.22 11.83
CA GLN A 155 39.92 -32.44 11.55
C GLN A 155 38.97 -32.75 12.71
N THR A 156 37.69 -32.45 12.53
CA THR A 156 36.65 -32.56 13.56
C THR A 156 36.57 -33.96 14.17
N ASP A 157 36.67 -35.01 13.35
CA ASP A 157 36.65 -36.40 13.82
C ASP A 157 37.87 -36.75 14.68
N GLU A 158 39.04 -36.23 14.33
CA GLU A 158 40.29 -36.48 15.06
C GLU A 158 40.29 -35.72 16.40
N ILE A 159 39.84 -34.45 16.39
CA ILE A 159 39.67 -33.64 17.60
C ILE A 159 38.67 -34.31 18.56
N ALA A 160 37.54 -34.80 18.04
CA ALA A 160 36.55 -35.51 18.86
C ALA A 160 37.10 -36.83 19.41
N HIS A 161 37.87 -37.57 18.61
CA HIS A 161 38.53 -38.80 19.05
C HIS A 161 39.55 -38.54 20.17
N ASP A 162 40.46 -37.59 19.95
CA ASP A 162 41.50 -37.23 20.91
C ASP A 162 40.89 -36.62 22.18
N GLY A 163 39.87 -35.77 22.04
CA GLY A 163 39.14 -35.21 23.17
C GLY A 163 38.48 -36.28 24.04
N LYS A 164 37.89 -37.31 23.41
CA LYS A 164 37.35 -38.47 24.14
C LYS A 164 38.44 -39.27 24.87
N LEU A 165 39.61 -39.46 24.25
CA LEU A 165 40.73 -40.13 24.91
C LEU A 165 41.23 -39.33 26.12
N LEU A 166 41.35 -38.01 25.98
CA LEU A 166 41.79 -37.10 27.04
C LEU A 166 40.79 -37.08 28.19
N ASN A 167 39.49 -37.00 27.90
CA ASN A 167 38.44 -37.06 28.92
C ASN A 167 38.40 -38.42 29.66
N GLN A 168 38.89 -39.49 29.01
CA GLN A 168 39.08 -40.82 29.63
C GLN A 168 40.40 -40.97 30.39
N GLY A 169 41.18 -39.90 30.55
CA GLY A 169 42.45 -39.88 31.28
C GLY A 169 43.70 -40.12 30.41
N GLY A 170 43.60 -39.90 29.10
CA GLY A 170 44.73 -39.92 28.17
C GLY A 170 45.76 -38.82 28.47
N ASP A 171 47.00 -39.03 28.00
CA ASP A 171 48.11 -38.08 28.18
C ASP A 171 48.24 -37.15 26.95
N LEU A 172 48.00 -35.85 27.15
CA LEU A 172 48.09 -34.83 26.10
C LEU A 172 49.50 -34.73 25.48
N ALA A 173 50.56 -34.93 26.28
CA ALA A 173 51.93 -34.89 25.76
C ALA A 173 52.18 -36.06 24.79
N ALA A 174 51.65 -37.24 25.11
CA ALA A 174 51.75 -38.42 24.25
C ALA A 174 50.95 -38.26 22.94
N LEU A 175 49.74 -37.69 23.01
CA LEU A 175 48.93 -37.39 21.83
C LEU A 175 49.61 -36.33 20.95
N ALA A 176 50.10 -35.24 21.55
CA ALA A 176 50.86 -34.21 20.84
C ALA A 176 52.11 -34.79 20.17
N GLN A 177 52.85 -35.66 20.85
CA GLN A 177 54.02 -36.31 20.28
C GLN A 177 53.67 -37.24 19.11
N SER A 178 52.55 -37.95 19.19
CA SER A 178 52.01 -38.77 18.09
C SER A 178 51.62 -37.90 16.90
N LYS A 179 50.92 -36.78 17.14
CA LYS A 179 50.49 -35.85 16.09
C LYS A 179 51.68 -35.18 15.41
N ILE A 180 52.66 -34.69 16.18
CA ILE A 180 53.90 -34.11 15.65
C ILE A 180 54.58 -35.07 14.68
N ALA A 181 54.63 -36.37 15.00
CA ALA A 181 55.26 -37.38 14.14
C ALA A 181 54.57 -37.55 12.77
N THR A 182 53.34 -37.08 12.61
CA THR A 182 52.61 -37.08 11.32
C THR A 182 52.79 -35.80 10.51
N LEU A 183 53.36 -34.74 11.12
CA LEU A 183 53.47 -33.42 10.52
C LEU A 183 54.91 -33.16 10.02
N PRO A 184 55.08 -32.31 9.00
CA PRO A 184 56.41 -31.89 8.54
C PRO A 184 57.29 -31.25 9.64
N LEU A 185 56.64 -30.76 10.70
CA LEU A 185 57.28 -30.21 11.90
C LEU A 185 58.19 -31.20 12.63
N ASN A 186 57.97 -32.51 12.44
CA ASN A 186 58.84 -33.55 12.98
C ASN A 186 60.28 -33.43 12.47
N ASP A 187 60.45 -33.00 11.22
CA ASP A 187 61.75 -32.96 10.55
C ASP A 187 62.55 -31.67 10.85
N LEU A 188 61.95 -30.71 11.55
CA LEU A 188 62.62 -29.48 11.98
C LEU A 188 63.71 -29.77 13.02
N SER A 189 64.70 -28.89 13.11
CA SER A 189 65.62 -28.87 14.26
C SER A 189 64.87 -28.46 15.53
N ASP A 190 65.35 -28.82 16.72
CA ASP A 190 64.73 -28.40 17.97
C ASP A 190 64.65 -26.87 18.10
N HIS A 191 65.64 -26.15 17.55
CA HIS A 191 65.62 -24.69 17.47
C HIS A 191 64.45 -24.19 16.61
N ASP A 192 64.33 -24.70 15.38
CA ASP A 192 63.30 -24.24 14.43
C ASP A 192 61.90 -24.67 14.87
N PHE A 193 61.77 -25.82 15.52
CA PHE A 193 60.52 -26.28 16.12
C PHE A 193 60.03 -25.32 17.22
N ILE A 194 60.91 -24.90 18.14
CA ILE A 194 60.56 -23.92 19.18
C ILE A 194 60.18 -22.57 18.55
N LEU A 195 60.92 -22.11 17.54
CA LEU A 195 60.58 -20.87 16.82
C LEU A 195 59.19 -20.96 16.17
N HIS A 196 58.85 -22.11 15.58
CA HIS A 196 57.53 -22.34 14.98
C HIS A 196 56.42 -22.24 16.02
N LEU A 197 56.55 -22.94 17.15
CA LEU A 197 55.52 -22.91 18.20
C LEU A 197 55.37 -21.51 18.81
N PHE A 198 56.44 -20.74 18.95
CA PHE A 198 56.35 -19.36 19.43
C PHE A 198 55.68 -18.43 18.43
N ALA A 199 56.02 -18.57 17.16
CA ALA A 199 55.40 -17.79 16.10
C ALA A 199 53.89 -18.06 15.98
N GLN A 200 53.42 -19.27 16.30
CA GLN A 200 51.99 -19.60 16.32
C GLN A 200 51.30 -19.30 17.65
N GLY A 201 51.86 -19.75 18.76
CA GLY A 201 51.21 -19.63 20.06
C GLY A 201 51.26 -18.22 20.66
N PHE A 202 52.38 -17.52 20.48
CA PHE A 202 52.61 -16.20 21.08
C PHE A 202 52.65 -15.09 20.02
N GLU A 203 52.50 -15.43 18.74
CA GLU A 203 52.53 -14.48 17.60
C GLU A 203 53.81 -13.62 17.53
N ARG A 204 54.90 -14.14 18.10
CA ARG A 204 56.21 -13.48 18.13
C ARG A 204 57.34 -14.50 18.21
N PRO A 205 58.58 -14.13 17.87
CA PRO A 205 59.73 -14.96 18.20
C PRO A 205 59.93 -15.06 19.73
N PRO A 206 60.51 -16.16 20.24
CA PRO A 206 60.89 -16.27 21.63
C PRO A 206 62.02 -15.30 21.97
N THR A 207 62.02 -14.79 23.20
CA THR A 207 63.18 -14.13 23.78
C THR A 207 64.34 -15.11 23.93
N ALA A 208 65.57 -14.60 24.04
CA ALA A 208 66.75 -15.44 24.24
C ALA A 208 66.65 -16.33 25.49
N THR A 209 65.99 -15.84 26.55
CA THR A 209 65.76 -16.60 27.79
C THR A 209 64.75 -17.72 27.60
N GLU A 210 63.61 -17.44 26.95
CA GLU A 210 62.59 -18.45 26.65
C GLU A 210 63.13 -19.55 25.76
N LEU A 211 63.83 -19.19 24.67
CA LEU A 211 64.43 -20.15 23.75
C LEU A 211 65.45 -21.06 24.45
N ALA A 212 66.33 -20.49 25.27
CA ALA A 212 67.32 -21.27 26.03
C ALA A 212 66.66 -22.23 27.03
N ALA A 213 65.58 -21.81 27.70
CA ALA A 213 64.84 -22.63 28.65
C ALA A 213 64.19 -23.85 27.97
N TYR A 214 63.52 -23.65 26.83
CA TYR A 214 62.89 -24.75 26.09
C TYR A 214 63.92 -25.71 25.47
N GLN A 215 65.05 -25.20 24.95
CA GLN A 215 66.15 -26.04 24.46
C GLN A 215 66.78 -26.88 25.59
N GLN A 216 66.92 -26.31 26.79
CA GLN A 216 67.44 -27.03 27.95
C GLN A 216 66.50 -28.18 28.35
N ARG A 217 65.17 -27.99 28.35
CA ARG A 217 64.21 -29.06 28.65
C ARG A 217 64.34 -30.25 27.71
N LEU A 218 64.48 -30.01 26.40
CA LEU A 218 64.72 -31.07 25.42
C LEU A 218 66.04 -31.81 25.69
N ALA A 219 67.12 -31.07 26.02
CA ALA A 219 68.41 -31.67 26.35
C ALA A 219 68.36 -32.53 27.64
N GLU A 220 67.46 -32.22 28.56
CA GLU A 220 67.20 -32.96 29.81
C GLU A 220 66.26 -34.17 29.63
N GLY A 221 65.77 -34.40 28.40
CA GLY A 221 64.99 -35.58 28.02
C GLY A 221 63.49 -35.36 27.86
N ALA A 222 62.99 -34.12 27.90
CA ALA A 222 61.61 -33.81 27.53
C ALA A 222 61.38 -34.12 26.04
N THR A 223 60.16 -34.55 25.70
CA THR A 223 59.71 -34.74 24.32
C THR A 223 59.22 -33.42 23.72
N ARG A 224 59.03 -33.35 22.40
CA ARG A 224 58.42 -32.18 21.76
C ARG A 224 56.94 -32.02 22.16
N GLY A 225 56.26 -33.12 22.46
CA GLY A 225 54.94 -33.11 23.08
C GLY A 225 54.93 -32.42 24.45
N ASP A 226 55.91 -32.69 25.31
CA ASP A 226 56.06 -32.04 26.63
C ASP A 226 56.31 -30.54 26.52
N LEU A 227 56.99 -30.09 25.47
CA LEU A 227 57.20 -28.66 25.20
C LEU A 227 55.90 -27.97 24.80
N LEU A 228 55.10 -28.62 23.94
CA LEU A 228 53.82 -28.08 23.50
C LEU A 228 52.84 -27.95 24.67
N VAL A 229 52.76 -28.96 25.55
CA VAL A 229 51.88 -28.91 26.73
C VAL A 229 52.27 -27.76 27.68
N ASP A 230 53.57 -27.51 27.87
CA ASP A 230 54.03 -26.36 28.65
C ASP A 230 53.58 -25.03 28.04
N MET A 231 53.60 -24.89 26.71
CA MET A 231 53.14 -23.69 26.01
C MET A 231 51.63 -23.51 26.10
N ILE A 232 50.85 -24.59 25.98
CA ILE A 232 49.39 -24.58 26.24
C ILE A 232 49.13 -24.07 27.66
N ALA A 233 49.85 -24.59 28.65
CA ALA A 233 49.68 -24.17 30.04
C ALA A 233 50.06 -22.70 30.26
N GLN A 234 51.08 -22.20 29.54
CA GLN A 234 51.45 -20.78 29.59
C GLN A 234 50.38 -19.88 28.98
N LEU A 235 49.87 -20.21 27.79
CA LEU A 235 48.85 -19.43 27.09
C LEU A 235 47.49 -19.46 27.78
N ARG A 236 47.15 -20.52 28.51
CA ARG A 236 45.96 -20.55 29.39
C ARG A 236 46.16 -19.80 30.72
N GLY A 237 47.41 -19.56 31.09
CA GLY A 237 47.80 -18.93 32.35
C GLY A 237 47.81 -17.40 32.28
N VAL A 238 48.63 -16.78 33.11
CA VAL A 238 48.89 -15.33 33.02
C VAL A 238 50.03 -15.11 32.05
N VAL A 239 49.76 -14.39 30.95
CA VAL A 239 50.76 -14.01 29.95
C VAL A 239 51.23 -12.57 30.15
N ALA A 240 52.33 -12.19 29.49
CA ALA A 240 52.79 -10.82 29.47
C ALA A 240 51.83 -9.92 28.65
N PRO A 241 51.75 -8.60 28.90
CA PRO A 241 50.84 -7.70 28.16
C PRO A 241 51.01 -7.76 26.63
N GLU A 242 52.24 -7.99 26.14
CA GLU A 242 52.54 -8.18 24.72
C GLU A 242 51.96 -9.46 24.11
N ASP A 243 51.67 -10.48 24.93
CA ASP A 243 51.11 -11.77 24.52
C ASP A 243 49.58 -11.84 24.70
N ALA A 244 48.95 -10.76 25.17
CA ALA A 244 47.52 -10.74 25.49
C ALA A 244 46.63 -11.02 24.26
N ALA A 245 47.01 -10.48 23.10
CA ALA A 245 46.29 -10.74 21.84
C ALA A 245 46.43 -12.20 21.39
N ALA A 246 47.66 -12.74 21.44
CA ALA A 246 47.92 -14.14 21.11
C ALA A 246 47.20 -15.10 22.07
N GLN A 247 47.15 -14.78 23.37
CA GLN A 247 46.35 -15.51 24.35
C GLN A 247 44.85 -15.47 23.99
N GLN A 248 44.32 -14.34 23.56
CA GLN A 248 42.93 -14.24 23.14
C GLN A 248 42.64 -15.13 21.93
N HIS A 249 43.49 -15.09 20.90
CA HIS A 249 43.35 -15.95 19.72
C HIS A 249 43.49 -17.43 20.08
N PHE A 250 44.45 -17.79 20.93
CA PHE A 250 44.62 -19.15 21.43
C PHE A 250 43.39 -19.64 22.20
N ASN A 251 42.80 -18.80 23.05
CA ASN A 251 41.59 -19.16 23.79
C ASN A 251 40.38 -19.34 22.86
N ALA A 252 40.26 -18.50 21.83
CA ALA A 252 39.23 -18.65 20.79
C ALA A 252 39.41 -19.96 20.00
N ALA A 253 40.65 -20.35 19.72
CA ALA A 253 40.98 -21.60 19.04
C ALA A 253 40.57 -22.86 19.84
N GLY A 254 40.65 -22.77 21.18
CA GLY A 254 40.26 -23.82 22.11
C GLY A 254 38.80 -23.77 22.58
N GLN A 255 37.95 -22.97 21.94
CA GLN A 255 36.53 -22.84 22.28
C GLN A 255 35.79 -24.15 21.95
N GLU A 256 35.19 -24.75 22.97
CA GLU A 256 34.21 -25.82 22.80
C GLU A 256 32.82 -25.21 22.61
N TYR A 257 32.08 -25.69 21.60
CA TYR A 257 30.74 -25.21 21.29
C TYR A 257 29.69 -26.19 21.84
N SER A 258 28.64 -25.66 22.46
CA SER A 258 27.47 -26.45 22.87
C SER A 258 26.65 -26.88 21.64
N PRO A 259 25.78 -27.91 21.76
CA PRO A 259 24.79 -28.19 20.72
C PRO A 259 23.95 -26.94 20.40
N GLY A 260 23.79 -26.62 19.12
CA GLY A 260 23.11 -25.42 18.64
C GLY A 260 23.95 -24.15 18.66
N GLU A 261 25.14 -24.17 19.27
CA GLU A 261 26.01 -23.00 19.36
C GLU A 261 26.89 -22.85 18.11
N LEU A 262 26.84 -21.65 17.54
CA LEU A 262 27.65 -21.21 16.41
C LEU A 262 28.57 -20.04 16.85
N PRO A 263 29.66 -19.77 16.11
CA PRO A 263 30.48 -18.57 16.33
C PRO A 263 29.71 -17.27 16.09
N ALA A 264 30.35 -16.14 16.39
CA ALA A 264 29.81 -14.81 16.14
C ALA A 264 29.38 -14.60 14.67
N THR A 265 28.34 -13.79 14.49
CA THR A 265 27.68 -13.48 13.21
C THR A 265 28.66 -13.11 12.09
N GLU A 266 29.73 -12.38 12.39
CA GLU A 266 30.75 -11.99 11.41
C GLU A 266 31.39 -13.17 10.68
N TYR A 267 31.57 -14.32 11.37
CA TYR A 267 32.12 -15.53 10.77
C TYR A 267 31.08 -16.26 9.93
N LEU A 268 29.82 -16.25 10.36
CA LEU A 268 28.70 -16.86 9.64
C LEU A 268 28.49 -16.16 8.29
N GLU A 269 28.50 -14.83 8.30
CA GLU A 269 28.33 -13.99 7.12
C GLU A 269 29.49 -14.10 6.15
N GLN A 270 30.72 -14.19 6.66
CA GLN A 270 31.91 -14.45 5.85
C GLN A 270 31.82 -15.78 5.10
N ILE A 271 31.38 -16.86 5.77
CA ILE A 271 31.18 -18.15 5.10
C ILE A 271 30.02 -18.07 4.10
N ALA A 272 28.88 -17.50 4.48
CA ALA A 272 27.75 -17.35 3.58
C ALA A 272 28.11 -16.52 2.33
N ALA A 273 28.88 -15.44 2.47
CA ALA A 273 29.38 -14.64 1.36
C ALA A 273 30.24 -15.45 0.39
N LEU A 274 31.10 -16.36 0.88
CA LEU A 274 31.88 -17.26 0.02
C LEU A 274 31.00 -18.24 -0.75
N PHE A 275 29.95 -18.78 -0.13
CA PHE A 275 28.97 -19.65 -0.80
C PHE A 275 28.12 -18.90 -1.83
N ARG A 276 27.82 -17.61 -1.60
CA ARG A 276 27.17 -16.76 -2.61
C ARG A 276 28.11 -16.40 -3.76
N ALA A 277 29.38 -16.12 -3.48
CA ALA A 277 30.34 -15.62 -4.48
C ALA A 277 30.97 -16.71 -5.36
N LEU A 278 31.09 -17.95 -4.87
CA LEU A 278 31.80 -19.03 -5.56
C LEU A 278 30.86 -20.09 -6.16
N PRO A 279 30.10 -20.87 -5.36
CA PRO A 279 29.15 -21.84 -5.91
C PRO A 279 27.76 -21.26 -6.23
N GLU A 280 27.54 -19.96 -6.01
CA GLU A 280 26.27 -19.24 -6.27
C GLU A 280 25.03 -19.89 -5.61
N ARG A 281 25.22 -20.48 -4.42
CA ARG A 281 24.13 -21.12 -3.66
C ARG A 281 24.11 -20.66 -2.21
N ALA A 282 22.99 -20.88 -1.55
CA ALA A 282 22.91 -20.75 -0.10
C ALA A 282 23.79 -21.80 0.60
N VAL A 283 24.30 -21.46 1.78
CA VAL A 283 25.06 -22.37 2.63
C VAL A 283 24.12 -23.41 3.25
N ASP A 284 24.62 -24.60 3.52
CA ASP A 284 23.96 -25.66 4.27
C ASP A 284 24.51 -25.72 5.70
N SER A 285 23.77 -26.31 6.63
CA SER A 285 24.13 -26.39 8.06
C SER A 285 25.50 -27.02 8.32
N VAL A 286 25.85 -28.11 7.61
CA VAL A 286 27.14 -28.82 7.78
C VAL A 286 28.30 -27.92 7.36
N SER A 287 28.18 -27.27 6.20
CA SER A 287 29.20 -26.35 5.72
C SER A 287 29.32 -25.12 6.61
N LEU A 288 28.19 -24.56 7.06
CA LEU A 288 28.18 -23.39 7.95
C LEU A 288 28.86 -23.72 9.28
N ASP A 289 28.49 -24.82 9.94
CA ASP A 289 29.06 -25.26 11.21
C ASP A 289 30.57 -25.47 11.13
N ASN A 290 31.02 -26.26 10.15
CA ASN A 290 32.43 -26.63 10.03
C ASN A 290 33.32 -25.43 9.68
N TRP A 291 32.95 -24.67 8.65
CA TRP A 291 33.81 -23.60 8.13
C TRP A 291 33.79 -22.35 9.01
N SER A 292 32.65 -22.01 9.62
CA SER A 292 32.59 -20.86 10.53
C SER A 292 33.42 -21.10 11.80
N LYS A 293 33.34 -22.30 12.40
CA LYS A 293 34.15 -22.68 13.57
C LYS A 293 35.63 -22.75 13.23
N THR A 294 35.98 -23.25 12.05
CA THR A 294 37.36 -23.25 11.55
C THR A 294 37.90 -21.82 11.46
N LEU A 295 37.12 -20.89 10.90
CA LEU A 295 37.51 -19.49 10.78
C LEU A 295 37.62 -18.79 12.14
N ALA A 296 36.62 -18.98 13.01
CA ALA A 296 36.58 -18.42 14.35
C ALA A 296 37.72 -18.93 15.25
N SER A 297 38.21 -20.16 15.00
CA SER A 297 39.36 -20.71 15.72
C SER A 297 40.69 -20.00 15.41
N GLY A 298 40.75 -19.18 14.35
CA GLY A 298 42.01 -18.55 13.91
C GLY A 298 43.05 -19.52 13.34
N THR A 299 42.74 -20.81 13.21
CA THR A 299 43.67 -21.84 12.67
C THR A 299 44.03 -21.58 11.20
N LEU A 300 43.08 -21.04 10.43
CA LEU A 300 43.29 -20.61 9.05
C LEU A 300 42.98 -19.12 8.94
N SER A 301 43.84 -18.37 8.25
CA SER A 301 43.47 -17.04 7.77
C SER A 301 42.33 -17.14 6.74
N TYR A 302 41.62 -16.03 6.52
CA TYR A 302 40.53 -15.98 5.55
C TYR A 302 40.95 -16.49 4.16
N THR A 303 42.11 -16.05 3.63
CA THR A 303 42.64 -16.49 2.32
C THR A 303 42.99 -18.00 2.30
N GLU A 304 43.53 -18.53 3.39
CA GLU A 304 43.83 -19.97 3.50
C GLU A 304 42.54 -20.80 3.55
N LEU A 305 41.50 -20.30 4.23
CA LEU A 305 40.19 -20.93 4.24
C LEU A 305 39.56 -20.95 2.85
N VAL A 306 39.61 -19.83 2.09
CA VAL A 306 39.11 -19.82 0.70
C VAL A 306 39.88 -20.84 -0.15
N THR A 307 41.19 -20.96 0.05
CA THR A 307 42.03 -21.96 -0.63
C THR A 307 41.59 -23.39 -0.31
N ALA A 308 41.29 -23.67 0.97
CA ALA A 308 40.80 -24.97 1.42
C ALA A 308 39.41 -25.29 0.83
N LEU A 309 38.50 -24.31 0.81
CA LEU A 309 37.18 -24.43 0.17
C LEU A 309 37.29 -24.73 -1.32
N LEU A 310 38.14 -23.99 -2.04
CA LEU A 310 38.38 -24.21 -3.46
C LEU A 310 38.89 -25.62 -3.76
N ALA A 311 39.59 -26.27 -2.81
CA ALA A 311 40.07 -27.64 -2.97
C ALA A 311 38.99 -28.73 -2.74
N THR A 312 37.80 -28.36 -2.24
CA THR A 312 36.71 -29.32 -2.01
C THR A 312 36.15 -29.86 -3.33
N PRO A 313 35.64 -31.11 -3.35
CA PRO A 313 35.07 -31.70 -4.57
C PRO A 313 33.92 -30.88 -5.19
N GLU A 314 33.09 -30.26 -4.35
CA GLU A 314 31.98 -29.42 -4.80
C GLU A 314 32.49 -28.19 -5.59
N PHE A 315 33.41 -27.43 -4.99
CA PHE A 315 33.93 -26.21 -5.60
C PHE A 315 34.75 -26.54 -6.84
N GLN A 316 35.52 -27.63 -6.83
CA GLN A 316 36.22 -28.11 -8.02
C GLN A 316 35.27 -28.48 -9.16
N ALA A 317 34.12 -29.10 -8.86
CA ALA A 317 33.13 -29.47 -9.87
C ALA A 317 32.45 -28.26 -10.52
N GLN A 318 32.20 -27.19 -9.76
CA GLN A 318 31.48 -26.01 -10.26
C GLN A 318 32.41 -24.95 -10.89
N ILE A 319 33.54 -24.64 -10.24
CA ILE A 319 34.40 -23.49 -10.61
C ILE A 319 35.87 -23.86 -10.80
N GLY A 320 36.24 -25.13 -10.62
CA GLY A 320 37.63 -25.59 -10.76
C GLY A 320 38.23 -25.30 -12.15
N GLY A 321 37.40 -25.42 -13.20
CA GLY A 321 37.79 -25.19 -14.59
C GLY A 321 37.94 -23.73 -15.01
N LEU A 322 37.36 -22.78 -14.28
CA LEU A 322 37.42 -21.35 -14.60
C LEU A 322 38.84 -20.79 -14.36
N GLN A 323 39.35 -19.93 -15.23
CA GLN A 323 40.70 -19.36 -15.11
C GLN A 323 40.72 -17.91 -15.61
N GLY A 324 41.65 -17.10 -15.10
CA GLY A 324 41.84 -15.71 -15.55
C GLY A 324 40.54 -14.91 -15.51
N ASP A 325 40.24 -14.21 -16.61
CA ASP A 325 39.08 -13.33 -16.72
C ASP A 325 37.74 -14.07 -16.52
N ASP A 326 37.61 -15.33 -16.95
CA ASP A 326 36.37 -16.10 -16.76
C ASP A 326 36.07 -16.33 -15.26
N PHE A 327 37.12 -16.54 -14.45
CA PHE A 327 36.96 -16.67 -13.00
C PHE A 327 36.65 -15.34 -12.33
N ILE A 328 37.35 -14.26 -12.72
CA ILE A 328 37.08 -12.91 -12.20
C ILE A 328 35.63 -12.52 -12.51
N GLN A 329 35.20 -12.73 -13.75
CA GLN A 329 33.86 -12.42 -14.22
C GLN A 329 32.77 -13.16 -13.43
N HIS A 330 32.98 -14.44 -13.14
CA HIS A 330 32.09 -15.26 -12.32
C HIS A 330 31.89 -14.66 -10.93
N VAL A 331 32.98 -14.44 -10.20
CA VAL A 331 32.91 -13.92 -8.83
C VAL A 331 32.35 -12.50 -8.82
N TYR A 332 32.79 -11.65 -9.75
CA TYR A 332 32.33 -10.27 -9.84
C TYR A 332 30.81 -10.21 -10.11
N GLN A 333 30.29 -11.05 -11.00
CA GLN A 333 28.87 -11.10 -11.28
C GLN A 333 28.06 -11.62 -10.10
N ALA A 334 28.55 -12.62 -9.37
CA ALA A 334 27.89 -13.14 -8.18
C ALA A 334 27.83 -12.10 -7.04
N VAL A 335 28.87 -11.27 -6.90
CA VAL A 335 28.99 -10.27 -5.83
C VAL A 335 28.28 -8.95 -6.19
N HIS A 336 28.47 -8.45 -7.40
CA HIS A 336 27.91 -7.15 -7.86
C HIS A 336 26.58 -7.29 -8.61
N GLY A 337 26.10 -8.50 -8.92
CA GLY A 337 24.90 -8.70 -9.72
C GLY A 337 25.02 -8.27 -11.20
N ARG A 338 26.22 -7.87 -11.65
CA ARG A 338 26.50 -7.43 -13.02
C ARG A 338 27.88 -7.84 -13.49
N ALA A 339 28.09 -7.77 -14.79
CA ALA A 339 29.38 -8.06 -15.40
C ALA A 339 30.46 -7.03 -15.01
N ALA A 340 31.70 -7.51 -14.81
CA ALA A 340 32.88 -6.65 -14.72
C ALA A 340 33.15 -5.99 -16.08
N ASN A 341 33.52 -4.71 -16.08
CA ASN A 341 34.06 -4.04 -17.26
C ASN A 341 35.58 -4.25 -17.38
N GLU A 342 36.19 -3.86 -18.50
CA GLU A 342 37.62 -4.10 -18.74
C GLU A 342 38.53 -3.47 -17.67
N GLN A 343 38.18 -2.30 -17.12
CA GLN A 343 38.99 -1.66 -16.07
C GLN A 343 38.93 -2.45 -14.75
N GLN A 344 37.77 -3.02 -14.44
CA GLN A 344 37.57 -3.87 -13.28
C GLN A 344 38.28 -5.23 -13.46
N LEU A 345 38.20 -5.81 -14.66
CA LEU A 345 38.97 -7.01 -15.02
C LEU A 345 40.48 -6.75 -14.91
N ASP A 346 40.98 -5.65 -15.46
CA ASP A 346 42.39 -5.23 -15.35
C ASP A 346 42.85 -5.12 -13.89
N HIS A 347 42.00 -4.55 -13.03
CA HIS A 347 42.29 -4.40 -11.60
C HIS A 347 42.50 -5.76 -10.91
N TYR A 348 41.56 -6.70 -11.05
CA TYR A 348 41.66 -8.01 -10.42
C TYR A 348 42.70 -8.91 -11.08
N ARG A 349 42.93 -8.77 -12.38
CA ARG A 349 43.99 -9.49 -13.10
C ARG A 349 45.38 -9.15 -12.57
N ALA A 350 45.58 -7.92 -12.06
CA ALA A 350 46.84 -7.49 -11.45
C ALA A 350 47.18 -8.26 -10.16
N LEU A 351 46.21 -8.93 -9.53
CA LEU A 351 46.43 -9.81 -8.37
C LEU A 351 47.02 -11.17 -8.74
N GLY A 352 47.11 -11.49 -10.04
CA GLY A 352 47.66 -12.75 -10.55
C GLY A 352 46.63 -13.88 -10.66
N GLY A 353 47.09 -15.12 -10.67
CA GLY A 353 46.25 -16.32 -10.86
C GLY A 353 45.71 -16.94 -9.56
N ASP A 354 45.89 -16.28 -8.41
CA ASP A 354 45.43 -16.79 -7.13
C ASP A 354 43.93 -16.50 -6.95
N LYS A 355 43.13 -17.56 -7.11
CA LYS A 355 41.66 -17.51 -6.99
C LYS A 355 41.19 -17.05 -5.60
N ALA A 356 41.93 -17.39 -4.54
CA ALA A 356 41.55 -17.01 -3.18
C ALA A 356 41.73 -15.51 -2.97
N LEU A 357 42.87 -14.95 -3.43
CA LEU A 357 43.14 -13.51 -3.37
C LEU A 357 42.14 -12.70 -4.21
N VAL A 358 41.82 -13.16 -5.43
CA VAL A 358 40.82 -12.50 -6.29
C VAL A 358 39.45 -12.49 -5.62
N THR A 359 39.00 -13.62 -5.08
CA THR A 359 37.68 -13.72 -4.43
C THR A 359 37.56 -12.78 -3.23
N GLN A 360 38.59 -12.78 -2.37
CA GLN A 360 38.63 -11.89 -1.22
C GLN A 360 38.62 -10.42 -1.64
N ALA A 361 39.39 -10.04 -2.67
CA ALA A 361 39.44 -8.67 -3.15
C ALA A 361 38.09 -8.20 -3.69
N VAL A 362 37.41 -8.99 -4.52
CA VAL A 362 36.10 -8.61 -5.08
C VAL A 362 35.05 -8.38 -3.99
N ILE A 363 34.95 -9.29 -3.01
CA ILE A 363 33.99 -9.15 -1.89
C ILE A 363 34.34 -7.93 -1.04
N ALA A 364 35.62 -7.79 -0.66
CA ALA A 364 36.06 -6.69 0.19
C ALA A 364 35.91 -5.33 -0.49
N ASP A 365 36.14 -5.25 -1.80
CA ASP A 365 35.99 -4.01 -2.57
C ASP A 365 34.52 -3.57 -2.60
N LEU A 366 33.56 -4.49 -2.79
CA LEU A 366 32.14 -4.12 -2.71
C LEU A 366 31.78 -3.65 -1.30
N ILE A 367 32.11 -4.43 -0.27
CA ILE A 367 31.71 -4.13 1.13
C ILE A 367 32.31 -2.80 1.61
N ASN A 368 33.54 -2.48 1.23
CA ASN A 368 34.24 -1.28 1.70
C ASN A 368 34.12 -0.09 0.75
N ALA A 369 33.46 -0.24 -0.40
CA ALA A 369 33.26 0.86 -1.33
C ALA A 369 32.35 1.95 -0.70
N PRO A 370 32.58 3.24 -1.02
CA PRO A 370 31.66 4.30 -0.63
C PRO A 370 30.23 4.00 -1.13
N PRO A 371 29.22 4.06 -0.26
CA PRO A 371 27.85 3.69 -0.60
C PRO A 371 27.19 4.80 -1.43
N THR A 372 27.41 4.80 -2.75
CA THR A 372 26.83 5.80 -3.67
C THR A 372 26.26 5.17 -4.93
N GLY A 373 25.05 5.58 -5.33
CA GLY A 373 24.42 5.15 -6.58
C GLY A 373 24.27 3.63 -6.67
N ASP A 374 24.63 3.06 -7.82
CA ASP A 374 24.51 1.62 -8.08
C ASP A 374 25.28 0.76 -7.07
N VAL A 375 26.46 1.20 -6.60
CA VAL A 375 27.29 0.44 -5.65
C VAL A 375 26.58 0.21 -4.32
N GLN A 376 25.84 1.19 -3.82
CA GLN A 376 25.07 1.02 -2.59
C GLN A 376 23.96 -0.02 -2.76
N TYR A 377 23.26 -0.01 -3.89
CA TYR A 377 22.26 -1.01 -4.20
C TYR A 377 22.88 -2.41 -4.35
N GLU A 378 24.06 -2.52 -4.99
CA GLU A 378 24.83 -3.76 -5.07
C GLU A 378 25.20 -4.30 -3.67
N GLN A 379 25.62 -3.41 -2.74
CA GLN A 379 25.90 -3.77 -1.34
C GLN A 379 24.66 -4.33 -0.64
N TRP A 380 23.50 -3.67 -0.77
CA TRP A 380 22.24 -4.14 -0.18
C TRP A 380 21.83 -5.51 -0.70
N MET A 381 21.91 -5.72 -2.01
CA MET A 381 21.53 -6.97 -2.66
C MET A 381 22.45 -8.12 -2.25
N PHE A 382 23.77 -7.87 -2.20
CA PHE A 382 24.71 -8.89 -1.74
C PHE A 382 24.53 -9.22 -0.24
N ALA A 383 24.35 -8.20 0.61
CA ALA A 383 24.07 -8.40 2.03
C ALA A 383 22.76 -9.17 2.26
N ARG A 384 21.71 -8.87 1.50
CA ARG A 384 20.44 -9.62 1.53
C ARG A 384 20.65 -11.08 1.13
N ASP A 385 21.38 -11.33 0.06
CA ASP A 385 21.68 -12.69 -0.41
C ASP A 385 22.51 -13.49 0.62
N VAL A 386 23.40 -12.83 1.35
CA VAL A 386 24.12 -13.39 2.50
C VAL A 386 23.16 -13.70 3.66
N GLY A 387 22.30 -12.76 4.06
CA GLY A 387 21.33 -12.97 5.14
C GLY A 387 20.30 -14.08 4.81
N ALA A 388 19.83 -14.13 3.56
CA ALA A 388 18.94 -15.17 3.07
C ALA A 388 19.63 -16.54 3.04
N SER A 389 20.92 -16.60 2.70
CA SER A 389 21.74 -17.81 2.79
C SER A 389 21.80 -18.36 4.22
N LEU A 390 21.82 -17.46 5.21
CA LEU A 390 21.82 -17.78 6.65
C LEU A 390 20.42 -18.00 7.23
N ALA A 391 19.37 -17.91 6.40
CA ALA A 391 17.98 -18.03 6.81
C ALA A 391 17.59 -17.05 7.95
N TYR A 392 18.15 -15.83 7.92
CA TYR A 392 17.78 -14.79 8.86
C TYR A 392 16.29 -14.43 8.77
N LYS A 393 15.71 -14.14 9.94
CA LYS A 393 14.29 -13.80 10.05
C LYS A 393 14.03 -12.42 9.41
N THR A 394 12.94 -12.33 8.66
CA THR A 394 12.54 -11.13 7.93
C THR A 394 11.62 -10.21 8.75
N THR A 395 11.25 -10.62 9.98
CA THR A 395 10.48 -9.81 10.92
C THR A 395 11.21 -9.71 12.24
N ALA A 396 11.33 -8.49 12.76
CA ALA A 396 12.04 -8.23 14.01
C ALA A 396 11.38 -7.14 14.86
N SER A 397 11.41 -7.35 16.18
CA SER A 397 11.23 -6.30 17.18
C SER A 397 12.61 -5.76 17.55
N LEU A 398 12.82 -4.47 17.34
CA LEU A 398 14.11 -3.80 17.41
C LEU A 398 14.04 -2.59 18.33
N ALA A 399 15.20 -2.18 18.84
CA ALA A 399 15.39 -0.98 19.65
C ALA A 399 16.58 -0.16 19.13
N THR A 400 16.66 1.10 19.54
CA THR A 400 17.82 1.96 19.27
C THR A 400 19.12 1.39 19.86
N SER A 401 20.19 1.35 19.08
CA SER A 401 21.53 0.93 19.55
C SER A 401 22.22 2.01 20.38
N GLU A 402 23.10 1.61 21.31
CA GLU A 402 23.94 2.53 22.06
C GLU A 402 24.87 3.32 21.12
N GLY A 403 24.66 4.64 21.01
CA GLY A 403 25.45 5.51 20.12
C GLY A 403 24.95 5.64 18.68
N GLY A 404 23.85 4.96 18.32
CA GLY A 404 23.24 4.99 16.99
C GLY A 404 23.87 4.03 15.97
N GLY A 405 23.40 4.10 14.72
CA GLY A 405 23.78 3.18 13.63
C GLY A 405 22.68 2.15 13.39
N ASN A 406 23.04 0.93 12.98
CA ASN A 406 22.06 -0.15 12.81
C ASN A 406 21.25 -0.36 14.09
N ALA A 407 19.98 -0.74 13.95
CA ALA A 407 19.13 -1.07 15.08
C ALA A 407 19.65 -2.30 15.86
N SER A 408 19.17 -2.50 17.08
CA SER A 408 19.55 -3.63 17.95
C SER A 408 18.36 -4.51 18.30
N GLY A 409 18.60 -5.79 18.58
CA GLY A 409 17.55 -6.74 18.93
C GLY A 409 18.13 -8.10 19.31
N THR A 410 17.24 -9.08 19.52
CA THR A 410 17.60 -10.48 19.81
C THR A 410 17.38 -11.42 18.63
N VAL A 411 16.88 -10.90 17.50
CA VAL A 411 16.58 -11.68 16.30
C VAL A 411 17.82 -12.42 15.80
N ASN A 412 17.66 -13.65 15.30
CA ASN A 412 18.71 -14.56 14.78
C ASN A 412 19.73 -15.09 15.80
N THR A 413 20.23 -14.26 16.73
CA THR A 413 21.29 -14.66 17.67
C THR A 413 20.77 -15.10 19.05
N HIS A 414 19.51 -14.81 19.36
CA HIS A 414 18.89 -15.01 20.68
C HIS A 414 19.54 -14.21 21.82
N ALA A 415 20.46 -13.30 21.49
CA ALA A 415 21.14 -12.41 22.41
C ALA A 415 21.01 -10.98 21.91
N HIS A 416 20.95 -10.02 22.83
CA HIS A 416 20.85 -8.62 22.43
C HIS A 416 22.15 -8.17 21.76
N HIS A 417 22.04 -7.65 20.53
CA HIS A 417 23.17 -7.17 19.73
C HIS A 417 22.69 -6.12 18.71
N THR A 418 23.63 -5.32 18.19
CA THR A 418 23.40 -4.46 17.03
C THR A 418 23.40 -5.32 15.77
N LEU A 419 22.37 -5.18 14.95
CA LEU A 419 22.21 -5.97 13.73
C LEU A 419 23.35 -5.70 12.75
N SER A 420 23.79 -6.75 12.06
CA SER A 420 24.67 -6.63 10.90
C SER A 420 23.93 -6.05 9.70
N ASN A 421 24.67 -5.68 8.66
CA ASN A 421 24.09 -5.25 7.39
C ASN A 421 23.30 -6.38 6.70
N ALA A 422 23.71 -7.65 6.85
CA ALA A 422 23.00 -8.78 6.27
C ALA A 422 21.71 -9.10 7.03
N GLU A 423 21.68 -8.91 8.35
CA GLU A 423 20.47 -9.01 9.16
C GLU A 423 19.47 -7.92 8.81
N THR A 424 19.93 -6.66 8.70
CA THR A 424 19.08 -5.55 8.28
C THR A 424 18.55 -5.75 6.85
N ALA A 425 19.36 -6.29 5.93
CA ALA A 425 19.00 -6.40 4.52
C ALA A 425 17.87 -7.38 4.19
N VAL A 426 17.58 -8.34 5.08
CA VAL A 426 16.47 -9.30 4.90
C VAL A 426 15.16 -8.83 5.52
N LEU A 427 15.16 -7.70 6.25
CA LEU A 427 13.97 -7.23 6.96
C LEU A 427 12.86 -6.84 5.97
N PHE A 428 11.68 -7.39 6.19
CA PHE A 428 10.44 -7.11 5.49
C PHE A 428 9.44 -6.38 6.40
N ARG A 429 9.47 -6.66 7.70
CA ARG A 429 8.64 -6.02 8.72
C ARG A 429 9.44 -5.71 9.98
N VAL A 430 9.31 -4.48 10.49
CA VAL A 430 10.01 -4.03 11.69
C VAL A 430 9.03 -3.42 12.69
N PHE A 431 9.18 -3.79 13.96
CA PHE A 431 8.60 -3.10 15.11
C PHE A 431 9.75 -2.41 15.85
N LEU A 432 9.88 -1.10 15.70
CA LEU A 432 11.00 -0.32 16.24
C LEU A 432 10.57 0.47 17.48
N ASP A 433 11.21 0.19 18.61
CA ASP A 433 11.10 0.98 19.83
C ASP A 433 12.17 2.09 19.82
N ALA A 434 11.77 3.30 19.43
CA ALA A 434 12.62 4.48 19.33
C ALA A 434 12.80 5.18 20.69
N ASP A 435 13.54 4.54 21.60
CA ASP A 435 13.67 4.95 23.00
C ASP A 435 14.89 5.87 23.29
N ALA A 436 15.70 6.18 22.29
CA ALA A 436 16.84 7.10 22.40
C ALA A 436 16.95 8.06 21.20
N ASP A 437 17.42 9.28 21.46
CA ASP A 437 17.73 10.31 20.46
C ASP A 437 19.09 9.99 19.80
N VAL A 438 19.05 9.03 18.88
CA VAL A 438 20.19 8.52 18.10
C VAL A 438 19.75 8.16 16.68
N THR A 439 20.69 8.01 15.77
CA THR A 439 20.43 7.50 14.42
C THR A 439 20.08 6.01 14.44
N VAL A 440 19.07 5.62 13.68
CA VAL A 440 18.67 4.22 13.39
C VAL A 440 18.78 4.00 11.88
N ASP A 441 19.81 3.26 11.47
CA ASP A 441 20.08 2.93 10.07
C ASP A 441 19.36 1.63 9.69
N LEU A 442 18.32 1.76 8.86
CA LEU A 442 17.61 0.67 8.19
C LEU A 442 17.83 0.72 6.66
N SER A 443 18.83 1.47 6.19
CA SER A 443 19.05 1.71 4.75
C SER A 443 19.34 0.43 3.97
N TYR A 444 19.90 -0.58 4.61
CA TYR A 444 20.12 -1.89 4.00
C TYR A 444 18.83 -2.69 3.78
N ALA A 445 17.74 -2.38 4.50
CA ALA A 445 16.47 -3.10 4.46
C ALA A 445 15.64 -2.79 3.20
N SER A 446 16.22 -3.00 2.02
CA SER A 446 15.64 -2.68 0.71
C SER A 446 14.32 -3.40 0.36
N GLN A 447 13.89 -4.36 1.19
CA GLN A 447 12.62 -5.08 1.06
C GLN A 447 11.62 -4.74 2.18
N LEU A 448 11.98 -3.82 3.08
CA LEU A 448 11.10 -3.38 4.15
C LEU A 448 9.80 -2.87 3.52
N SER A 449 8.69 -3.46 3.92
CA SER A 449 7.36 -3.05 3.46
C SER A 449 6.50 -2.54 4.62
N TYR A 450 6.83 -2.93 5.85
CA TYR A 450 6.07 -2.55 7.05
C TYR A 450 6.99 -2.08 8.16
N LEU A 451 6.75 -0.88 8.67
CA LEU A 451 7.46 -0.33 9.82
C LEU A 451 6.46 0.21 10.85
N ILE A 452 6.57 -0.25 12.08
CA ILE A 452 5.84 0.32 13.22
C ILE A 452 6.86 1.02 14.11
N VAL A 453 6.65 2.30 14.40
CA VAL A 453 7.55 3.12 15.22
C VAL A 453 6.87 3.45 16.54
N ASN A 454 7.42 2.90 17.62
CA ASN A 454 7.03 3.13 19.02
C ASN A 454 8.08 4.00 19.74
N GLY A 455 7.98 4.08 21.07
CA GLY A 455 8.86 4.90 21.92
C GLY A 455 8.42 6.35 22.00
N ASP A 456 9.24 7.20 22.63
CA ASP A 456 8.97 8.64 22.80
C ASP A 456 10.15 9.55 22.46
N ALA A 457 11.32 8.99 22.15
CA ALA A 457 12.53 9.75 21.86
C ALA A 457 12.58 10.25 20.41
N ALA A 458 13.44 11.24 20.15
CA ALA A 458 13.61 11.87 18.85
C ALA A 458 14.62 11.11 17.95
N ALA A 459 14.43 9.80 17.77
CA ALA A 459 15.33 9.00 16.93
C ALA A 459 15.34 9.49 15.46
N ASP A 460 16.50 9.37 14.80
CA ASP A 460 16.69 9.73 13.39
C ASP A 460 16.78 8.47 12.52
N ILE A 461 15.67 8.10 11.87
CA ILE A 461 15.46 6.83 11.18
C ILE A 461 15.75 6.98 9.69
N TRP A 462 16.69 6.19 9.17
CA TRP A 462 17.06 6.18 7.75
C TRP A 462 16.59 4.90 7.07
N LEU A 463 15.66 5.03 6.12
CA LEU A 463 15.21 3.92 5.26
C LEU A 463 16.09 3.80 4.01
N HIS A 464 15.80 2.82 3.16
CA HIS A 464 16.55 2.62 1.91
C HIS A 464 16.27 3.77 0.93
N ASN A 465 17.20 4.72 0.86
CA ASN A 465 17.07 5.91 0.03
C ASN A 465 18.00 5.84 -1.21
N ASN A 466 17.59 5.07 -2.23
CA ASN A 466 18.36 4.94 -3.48
C ASN A 466 17.46 4.80 -4.71
N PRO A 467 17.70 5.55 -5.81
CA PRO A 467 16.85 5.53 -7.01
C PRO A 467 16.79 4.18 -7.75
N ALA A 468 17.71 3.25 -7.47
CA ALA A 468 17.70 1.88 -7.97
C ALA A 468 16.68 0.97 -7.24
N ALA A 469 16.22 1.36 -6.05
CA ALA A 469 15.20 0.67 -5.26
C ALA A 469 13.98 1.59 -5.05
N ARG A 470 12.85 1.26 -5.68
CA ARG A 470 11.63 2.09 -5.67
C ARG A 470 10.46 1.43 -4.96
N TYR A 471 10.74 0.66 -3.92
CA TYR A 471 9.72 0.07 -3.06
C TYR A 471 9.48 1.02 -1.90
N GLY A 472 8.23 1.42 -1.66
CA GLY A 472 7.85 2.24 -0.51
C GLY A 472 7.52 1.41 0.73
N VAL A 473 7.37 2.10 1.87
CA VAL A 473 7.10 1.49 3.17
C VAL A 473 5.76 1.96 3.73
N ASP A 474 4.91 1.01 4.14
CA ASP A 474 3.74 1.28 4.97
C ASP A 474 4.19 1.47 6.44
N MET A 475 4.11 2.71 6.91
CA MET A 475 4.56 3.13 8.23
C MET A 475 3.38 3.42 9.17
N THR A 476 3.37 2.80 10.35
CA THR A 476 2.48 3.19 11.46
C THR A 476 3.31 3.83 12.55
N VAL A 477 3.05 5.10 12.84
CA VAL A 477 3.89 5.91 13.73
C VAL A 477 3.12 6.27 14.99
N ASN A 478 3.53 5.68 16.11
CA ASN A 478 3.05 5.99 17.46
C ASN A 478 3.90 7.07 18.15
N ASN A 479 5.10 7.35 17.63
CA ASN A 479 6.03 8.36 18.15
C ASN A 479 6.18 9.53 17.15
N ALA A 480 5.54 10.67 17.40
CA ALA A 480 5.64 11.83 16.49
C ALA A 480 6.91 12.69 16.67
N ASN A 481 7.86 12.29 17.53
CA ASN A 481 9.10 13.03 17.73
C ASN A 481 10.24 12.58 16.80
N VAL A 482 10.06 11.47 16.08
CA VAL A 482 11.12 10.92 15.23
C VAL A 482 11.37 11.76 13.98
N THR A 483 12.60 11.69 13.49
CA THR A 483 12.92 12.07 12.11
C THR A 483 12.92 10.82 11.25
N VAL A 484 12.26 10.87 10.08
CA VAL A 484 12.22 9.75 9.13
C VAL A 484 12.71 10.23 7.78
N HIS A 485 13.74 9.57 7.27
CA HIS A 485 14.20 9.67 5.90
C HIS A 485 13.63 8.49 5.11
N GLY A 486 12.61 8.77 4.30
CA GLY A 486 11.88 7.83 3.46
C GLY A 486 12.70 7.27 2.29
N THR A 487 11.99 6.64 1.37
CA THR A 487 12.55 5.82 0.29
C THR A 487 12.48 6.55 -1.06
N TYR A 488 12.64 5.81 -2.17
CA TYR A 488 12.40 6.29 -3.54
C TYR A 488 11.14 5.65 -4.15
N GLY A 489 10.27 5.07 -3.33
CA GLY A 489 8.96 4.56 -3.72
C GLY A 489 7.86 5.08 -2.80
N ASP A 490 6.61 4.71 -3.09
CA ASP A 490 5.40 5.24 -2.46
C ASP A 490 5.33 4.93 -0.94
N ASP A 491 5.79 5.86 -0.11
CA ASP A 491 5.79 5.75 1.34
C ASP A 491 4.44 6.19 1.93
N ARG A 492 3.89 5.38 2.83
CA ARG A 492 2.61 5.65 3.47
C ARG A 492 2.75 5.76 4.97
N VAL A 493 2.78 6.99 5.49
CA VAL A 493 2.88 7.28 6.92
C VAL A 493 1.50 7.50 7.52
N GLN A 494 1.09 6.61 8.42
CA GLN A 494 -0.09 6.76 9.27
C GLN A 494 0.33 7.12 10.70
N LEU A 495 0.10 8.36 11.10
CA LEU A 495 0.20 8.81 12.49
C LEU A 495 -1.02 8.30 13.25
N THR A 496 -0.79 7.63 14.38
CA THR A 496 -1.88 7.05 15.18
C THR A 496 -2.39 8.03 16.23
N SER A 497 -3.44 7.64 16.95
CA SER A 497 -3.92 8.40 18.12
C SER A 497 -2.98 8.32 19.33
N GLN A 498 -1.96 7.45 19.30
CA GLN A 498 -0.96 7.37 20.37
C GLN A 498 0.13 8.43 20.21
N ALA A 499 0.32 8.93 18.99
CA ALA A 499 1.29 9.97 18.70
C ALA A 499 0.81 11.33 19.26
N ASP A 500 1.52 11.85 20.27
CA ASP A 500 1.24 13.18 20.83
C ASP A 500 1.69 14.27 19.85
N LEU A 501 0.82 14.61 18.90
CA LEU A 501 1.10 15.65 17.93
C LEU A 501 1.14 17.05 18.52
N ALA A 502 0.51 17.31 19.67
CA ALA A 502 0.49 18.65 20.25
C ALA A 502 1.89 19.10 20.71
N ALA A 503 2.71 18.15 21.21
CA ALA A 503 4.08 18.38 21.64
C ALA A 503 5.13 17.95 20.60
N ALA A 504 4.71 17.42 19.45
CA ALA A 504 5.59 16.80 18.47
C ALA A 504 6.62 17.74 17.86
N GLN A 505 7.81 17.19 17.62
CA GLN A 505 8.95 17.86 16.99
C GLN A 505 9.53 17.09 15.79
N GLY A 506 8.90 15.99 15.37
CA GLY A 506 9.41 15.13 14.32
C GLY A 506 9.44 15.76 12.92
N HIS A 507 10.25 15.16 12.06
CA HIS A 507 10.49 15.61 10.69
C HIS A 507 10.38 14.42 9.71
N PHE A 508 9.57 14.53 8.67
CA PHE A 508 9.39 13.47 7.67
C PHE A 508 9.91 13.93 6.31
N TYR A 509 10.86 13.21 5.73
CA TYR A 509 11.43 13.47 4.40
C TYR A 509 11.15 12.27 3.50
N LEU A 510 10.07 12.29 2.71
CA LEU A 510 9.59 11.09 1.99
C LEU A 510 10.32 10.87 0.64
N ASN A 511 10.92 11.92 0.08
CA ASN A 511 11.79 11.96 -1.10
C ASN A 511 11.10 11.78 -2.46
N ASN A 512 10.94 10.57 -2.98
CA ASN A 512 10.44 10.34 -4.35
C ASN A 512 9.44 9.20 -4.27
N GLY A 513 8.29 9.35 -4.92
CA GLY A 513 7.18 8.40 -4.79
C GLY A 513 5.88 9.15 -4.79
N ASN A 514 4.75 8.46 -4.82
CA ASN A 514 3.47 9.09 -4.48
C ASN A 514 3.23 8.85 -2.99
N ASP A 515 3.75 9.75 -2.17
CA ASP A 515 3.84 9.55 -0.73
C ASP A 515 2.60 10.07 -0.01
N SER A 516 2.37 9.60 1.22
CA SER A 516 1.26 10.08 2.02
C SER A 516 1.60 10.24 3.49
N LEU A 517 1.17 11.35 4.08
CA LEU A 517 1.23 11.61 5.51
C LEU A 517 -0.17 11.84 6.07
N LEU A 518 -0.67 10.83 6.78
CA LEU A 518 -2.06 10.70 7.20
C LEU A 518 -2.19 10.75 8.73
N TRP A 519 -3.23 11.44 9.20
CA TRP A 519 -3.62 11.48 10.60
C TRP A 519 -5.14 11.63 10.74
N GLY A 520 -5.72 10.89 11.69
CA GLY A 520 -7.16 10.90 11.96
C GLY A 520 -7.67 12.11 12.76
N GLY A 521 -6.77 13.00 13.18
CA GLY A 521 -7.10 14.12 14.07
C GLY A 521 -7.15 13.71 15.55
N ASN A 522 -7.41 14.70 16.42
CA ASN A 522 -7.48 14.49 17.86
C ASN A 522 -8.66 13.57 18.26
N ALA A 523 -8.36 12.47 18.96
CA ALA A 523 -9.35 11.45 19.33
C ALA A 523 -10.50 11.98 20.22
N ASP A 524 -10.23 13.01 21.04
CA ASP A 524 -11.21 13.59 21.96
C ASP A 524 -12.17 14.61 21.30
N GLY A 525 -11.98 14.87 19.99
CA GLY A 525 -12.68 15.92 19.24
C GLY A 525 -12.15 17.33 19.54
N GLY A 526 -12.62 18.32 18.78
CA GLY A 526 -12.24 19.72 18.94
C GLY A 526 -11.12 20.17 17.99
N ALA A 527 -10.28 21.12 18.43
CA ALA A 527 -9.22 21.67 17.57
C ALA A 527 -8.09 20.69 17.48
N ASN A 528 -7.60 20.48 16.25
CA ASN A 528 -6.37 19.74 16.05
C ASN A 528 -5.21 20.56 16.61
N HIS A 529 -4.28 19.87 17.27
CA HIS A 529 -3.07 20.46 17.81
C HIS A 529 -1.88 19.72 17.21
N VAL A 530 -1.03 20.48 16.53
CA VAL A 530 0.21 19.98 15.92
C VAL A 530 1.34 20.90 16.34
N GLY A 531 2.43 20.31 16.81
CA GLY A 531 3.60 21.03 17.28
C GLY A 531 4.16 21.95 16.20
N TRP A 532 4.59 23.14 16.59
CA TRP A 532 5.06 24.17 15.65
C TRP A 532 6.36 23.82 14.91
N ILE A 533 7.08 22.80 15.37
CA ILE A 533 8.33 22.33 14.78
C ILE A 533 8.07 21.10 13.89
N PHE A 534 6.98 20.36 14.14
CA PHE A 534 6.60 19.20 13.34
C PHE A 534 6.47 19.60 11.87
N SER A 535 7.20 18.90 11.00
CA SER A 535 7.28 19.24 9.57
C SER A 535 7.33 17.98 8.70
N ALA A 536 6.94 18.14 7.43
CA ALA A 536 7.13 17.08 6.45
C ALA A 536 7.39 17.63 5.06
N ASP A 537 8.15 16.88 4.28
CA ASP A 537 8.46 17.12 2.88
C ASP A 537 8.13 15.86 2.09
N GLY A 538 7.12 15.91 1.21
CA GLY A 538 6.74 14.78 0.35
C GLY A 538 7.85 14.48 -0.65
N GLY A 539 8.15 15.47 -1.48
CA GLY A 539 9.31 15.47 -2.37
C GLY A 539 8.89 15.48 -3.84
N ASP A 540 9.48 14.63 -4.67
CA ASP A 540 9.08 14.53 -6.08
C ASP A 540 7.99 13.46 -6.23
N GLY A 541 6.77 13.87 -6.57
CA GLY A 541 5.66 12.94 -6.69
C GLY A 541 4.28 13.58 -6.80
N HIS A 542 3.25 12.74 -6.60
CA HIS A 542 1.88 13.15 -6.30
C HIS A 542 1.60 12.85 -4.83
N ASP A 543 2.01 13.76 -3.96
CA ASP A 543 2.03 13.50 -2.52
C ASP A 543 0.75 13.99 -1.81
N ILE A 544 0.31 13.23 -0.81
CA ILE A 544 -0.96 13.43 -0.11
C ILE A 544 -0.72 13.83 1.34
N LEU A 545 -1.28 14.97 1.76
CA LEU A 545 -1.29 15.41 3.15
C LEU A 545 -2.70 15.39 3.73
N SER A 546 -2.89 14.75 4.89
CA SER A 546 -4.16 14.87 5.62
C SER A 546 -4.41 16.30 6.10
N ALA A 547 -5.60 16.84 5.83
CA ALA A 547 -6.01 18.15 6.32
C ALA A 547 -5.98 18.28 7.84
N ASN A 548 -6.08 17.17 8.58
CA ASN A 548 -6.03 17.20 10.03
C ASN A 548 -4.69 17.72 10.57
N LEU A 549 -3.60 17.62 9.79
CA LEU A 549 -2.27 18.10 10.18
C LEU A 549 -2.11 19.62 10.07
N ILE A 550 -3.01 20.30 9.37
CA ILE A 550 -2.98 21.75 9.20
C ILE A 550 -3.88 22.40 10.25
N VAL A 551 -3.27 23.16 11.14
CA VAL A 551 -3.96 23.88 12.22
C VAL A 551 -4.10 25.36 11.92
N LYS A 552 -5.18 25.98 12.42
CA LYS A 552 -5.47 27.41 12.28
C LYS A 552 -5.73 28.02 13.64
N MET A 553 -4.98 29.07 13.96
CA MET A 553 -5.19 29.94 15.11
C MET A 553 -5.48 31.36 14.66
N THR A 554 -6.39 32.01 15.35
CA THR A 554 -6.74 33.41 15.13
C THR A 554 -6.69 34.21 16.43
N SER A 555 -6.08 35.39 16.36
CA SER A 555 -5.98 36.32 17.49
C SER A 555 -6.42 37.70 17.05
N THR A 556 -7.54 38.17 17.60
CA THR A 556 -8.11 39.48 17.32
C THR A 556 -7.81 40.45 18.45
N LEU A 557 -7.20 41.58 18.12
CA LEU A 557 -7.07 42.73 19.00
C LEU A 557 -8.15 43.75 18.66
N ASP A 558 -9.02 44.05 19.62
CA ASP A 558 -10.00 45.14 19.55
C ASP A 558 -9.53 46.29 20.45
N LEU A 559 -9.04 47.35 19.81
CA LEU A 559 -8.58 48.56 20.48
C LEU A 559 -9.59 49.68 20.25
N PHE A 560 -10.43 49.93 21.26
CA PHE A 560 -11.49 50.94 21.21
C PHE A 560 -12.42 50.83 19.98
N GLY A 561 -12.74 49.61 19.53
CA GLY A 561 -13.60 49.35 18.38
C GLY A 561 -12.87 49.21 17.04
N VAL A 562 -11.54 49.39 17.01
CA VAL A 562 -10.72 49.08 15.82
C VAL A 562 -10.16 47.67 15.99
N ARG A 563 -10.42 46.81 15.01
CA ARG A 563 -10.02 45.40 15.03
C ARG A 563 -8.88 45.09 14.07
N ILE A 564 -7.90 44.37 14.58
CA ILE A 564 -6.82 43.75 13.80
C ILE A 564 -6.77 42.28 14.21
N SER A 565 -6.88 41.39 13.24
CA SER A 565 -6.84 39.95 13.48
C SER A 565 -5.62 39.34 12.83
N THR A 566 -4.89 38.52 13.56
CA THR A 566 -3.76 37.74 13.04
C THR A 566 -4.21 36.30 12.86
N VAL A 567 -4.02 35.76 11.65
CA VAL A 567 -4.15 34.33 11.37
C VAL A 567 -2.76 33.69 11.40
N SER A 568 -2.63 32.59 12.13
CA SER A 568 -1.41 31.80 12.21
C SER A 568 -1.73 30.33 11.92
N SER A 569 -0.84 29.65 11.20
CA SER A 569 -0.99 28.25 10.82
C SER A 569 0.37 27.59 10.68
N ASN A 570 0.44 26.28 10.91
CA ASN A 570 1.63 25.46 10.68
C ASN A 570 1.77 25.01 9.20
N ALA A 571 0.90 25.46 8.29
CA ALA A 571 0.96 25.07 6.88
C ALA A 571 2.35 25.26 6.24
N ALA A 572 3.15 26.23 6.69
CA ALA A 572 4.50 26.45 6.18
C ALA A 572 5.53 25.36 6.58
N ASN A 573 5.16 24.45 7.48
CA ASN A 573 5.98 23.30 7.87
C ASN A 573 5.82 22.12 6.90
N PHE A 574 4.91 22.21 5.95
CA PHE A 574 4.69 21.17 4.96
C PHE A 574 5.11 21.68 3.58
N SER A 575 5.78 20.81 2.82
CA SER A 575 6.23 21.09 1.45
C SER A 575 6.02 19.90 0.55
N HIS A 576 5.87 20.18 -0.75
CA HIS A 576 5.71 19.16 -1.79
C HIS A 576 4.60 18.14 -1.44
N PHE A 577 3.40 18.66 -1.18
CA PHE A 577 2.18 17.86 -1.10
C PHE A 577 1.18 18.43 -2.09
N GLU A 578 0.99 17.72 -3.19
CA GLU A 578 0.16 18.11 -4.32
C GLU A 578 -1.33 18.11 -3.98
N GLN A 579 -1.75 17.19 -3.12
CA GLN A 579 -3.15 16.98 -2.75
C GLN A 579 -3.36 17.07 -1.24
N ILE A 580 -4.50 17.64 -0.84
CA ILE A 580 -4.93 17.66 0.56
C ILE A 580 -6.13 16.73 0.74
N ASP A 581 -5.99 15.72 1.60
CA ASP A 581 -7.04 14.75 1.89
C ASP A 581 -8.02 15.27 2.94
N MET A 582 -9.30 15.31 2.56
CA MET A 582 -10.42 15.76 3.38
C MET A 582 -11.08 14.61 4.17
N ALA A 583 -10.69 13.37 3.91
CA ALA A 583 -11.26 12.21 4.57
C ALA A 583 -11.02 12.27 6.10
N GLY A 584 -12.09 12.07 6.88
CA GLY A 584 -12.02 12.10 8.33
C GLY A 584 -11.57 13.44 8.92
N TYR A 585 -11.68 14.56 8.19
CA TYR A 585 -11.34 15.87 8.74
C TYR A 585 -12.28 16.24 9.90
N ILE A 586 -11.70 16.50 11.08
CA ILE A 586 -12.42 16.87 12.30
C ILE A 586 -12.01 18.23 12.88
N GLY A 587 -11.08 18.92 12.23
CA GLY A 587 -10.47 20.15 12.76
C GLY A 587 -11.45 21.31 12.95
N GLN A 588 -11.07 22.22 13.85
CA GLN A 588 -11.74 23.51 14.09
C GLN A 588 -10.67 24.58 14.34
N ALA A 589 -10.93 25.84 13.99
CA ALA A 589 -10.00 26.93 14.28
C ALA A 589 -9.99 27.27 15.79
N GLU A 590 -8.84 27.62 16.35
CA GLU A 590 -8.79 28.26 17.66
C GLU A 590 -8.85 29.78 17.50
N ALA A 591 -9.70 30.45 18.28
CA ALA A 591 -9.92 31.88 18.12
C ALA A 591 -9.95 32.61 19.46
N THR A 592 -9.23 33.73 19.54
CA THR A 592 -9.19 34.58 20.74
C THR A 592 -9.48 36.04 20.40
N LEU A 593 -10.22 36.71 21.29
CA LEU A 593 -10.45 38.15 21.23
C LEU A 593 -9.85 38.82 22.47
N THR A 594 -8.88 39.70 22.24
CA THR A 594 -8.33 40.61 23.25
C THR A 594 -8.94 41.98 23.06
N GLN A 595 -9.76 42.41 24.01
CA GLN A 595 -10.41 43.71 24.01
C GLN A 595 -9.71 44.66 24.98
N ILE A 596 -9.33 45.85 24.48
CA ILE A 596 -8.75 46.93 25.27
C ILE A 596 -9.70 48.13 25.20
N GLY A 597 -10.23 48.52 26.35
CA GLY A 597 -11.16 49.66 26.46
C GLY A 597 -10.97 50.45 27.74
N TRP A 598 -11.86 51.42 27.95
CA TRP A 598 -11.85 52.30 29.13
C TRP A 598 -11.98 51.55 30.47
N ASN A 599 -12.49 50.32 30.44
CA ASN A 599 -12.71 49.46 31.61
C ASN A 599 -11.58 48.43 31.85
N GLY A 600 -10.47 48.50 31.11
CA GLY A 600 -9.33 47.57 31.22
C GLY A 600 -9.10 46.72 29.99
N TYR A 601 -8.32 45.65 30.14
CA TYR A 601 -8.07 44.65 29.10
C TYR A 601 -8.71 43.30 29.46
N SER A 602 -9.23 42.57 28.47
CA SER A 602 -9.76 41.22 28.64
C SER A 602 -9.49 40.35 27.42
N THR A 603 -9.05 39.11 27.63
CA THR A 603 -8.89 38.11 26.55
C THR A 603 -9.89 36.99 26.77
N LYS A 604 -10.60 36.57 25.73
CA LYS A 604 -11.54 35.45 25.76
C LYS A 604 -11.38 34.57 24.52
N ALA A 605 -11.64 33.27 24.67
CA ALA A 605 -11.82 32.37 23.55
C ALA A 605 -13.14 32.68 22.82
N LEU A 606 -13.18 32.45 21.52
CA LEU A 606 -14.34 32.58 20.67
C LEU A 606 -14.78 31.19 20.20
N ALA A 607 -16.09 31.03 19.99
CA ALA A 607 -16.63 29.81 19.43
C ALA A 607 -16.39 29.79 17.91
N THR A 608 -15.88 28.67 17.42
CA THR A 608 -15.64 28.34 16.01
C THR A 608 -16.39 27.06 15.67
N SER A 609 -16.45 26.71 14.39
CA SER A 609 -17.17 25.50 13.94
C SER A 609 -16.19 24.35 13.69
N ALA A 610 -16.54 23.16 14.15
CA ALA A 610 -15.83 21.94 13.79
C ALA A 610 -16.09 21.55 12.34
N HIS A 611 -15.18 20.74 11.77
CA HIS A 611 -15.18 20.29 10.38
C HIS A 611 -15.08 21.43 9.35
N VAL A 612 -14.53 22.59 9.73
CA VAL A 612 -14.31 23.72 8.82
C VAL A 612 -12.82 23.86 8.50
N PHE A 613 -12.43 23.47 7.27
CA PHE A 613 -11.09 23.66 6.76
C PHE A 613 -11.01 24.98 5.99
N ASP A 614 -10.16 25.90 6.44
CA ASP A 614 -9.94 27.17 5.75
C ASP A 614 -8.77 27.05 4.77
N TYR A 615 -9.08 26.80 3.49
CA TYR A 615 -8.08 26.70 2.41
C TYR A 615 -7.26 28.00 2.24
N GLY A 616 -7.80 29.12 2.73
CA GLY A 616 -7.10 30.39 2.80
C GLY A 616 -5.81 30.35 3.60
N VAL A 617 -5.61 29.38 4.50
CA VAL A 617 -4.33 29.22 5.22
C VAL A 617 -3.17 28.84 4.28
N LEU A 618 -3.49 28.20 3.16
CA LEU A 618 -2.53 27.81 2.11
C LEU A 618 -2.30 28.96 1.12
N SER A 619 -3.38 29.66 0.73
CA SER A 619 -3.34 30.67 -0.33
C SER A 619 -3.05 32.11 0.15
N GLY A 620 -3.18 32.38 1.45
CA GLY A 620 -3.06 33.72 2.03
C GLY A 620 -4.37 34.53 2.04
N ASN A 621 -5.52 33.84 1.95
CA ASN A 621 -6.86 34.44 1.93
C ASN A 621 -7.74 33.93 3.09
N ALA A 622 -7.13 33.53 4.21
CA ALA A 622 -7.88 32.99 5.35
C ALA A 622 -8.79 34.04 5.99
N THR A 623 -9.93 33.58 6.52
CA THR A 623 -10.87 34.43 7.24
C THR A 623 -10.82 34.15 8.74
N VAL A 624 -11.39 35.06 9.53
CA VAL A 624 -11.37 34.97 10.99
C VAL A 624 -12.78 34.63 11.47
N GLU A 625 -12.91 33.48 12.12
CA GLU A 625 -14.18 33.00 12.63
C GLU A 625 -14.48 33.60 14.01
N GLY A 626 -15.77 33.82 14.31
CA GLY A 626 -16.23 34.32 15.60
C GLY A 626 -16.08 35.84 15.82
N THR A 627 -15.50 36.58 14.87
CA THR A 627 -15.49 38.06 14.87
C THR A 627 -15.72 38.66 13.49
N ASP A 628 -16.49 39.74 13.43
CA ASP A 628 -16.70 40.50 12.19
C ASP A 628 -15.84 41.78 12.14
N GLY A 629 -15.36 42.10 10.93
CA GLY A 629 -14.72 43.37 10.59
C GLY A 629 -13.28 43.54 11.06
N GLY A 630 -12.63 44.59 10.56
CA GLY A 630 -11.21 44.88 10.83
C GLY A 630 -10.28 44.41 9.72
N THR A 631 -8.97 44.56 9.96
CA THR A 631 -7.92 44.10 9.03
C THR A 631 -7.43 42.73 9.43
N VAL A 632 -7.37 41.80 8.48
CA VAL A 632 -6.73 40.49 8.66
C VAL A 632 -5.27 40.59 8.23
N VAL A 633 -4.39 40.12 9.11
CA VAL A 633 -2.97 39.94 8.85
C VAL A 633 -2.70 38.46 8.87
N GLN A 634 -2.13 37.94 7.79
CA GLN A 634 -1.80 36.54 7.66
C GLN A 634 -0.40 36.40 7.05
N SER A 635 0.36 35.45 7.58
CA SER A 635 1.57 34.97 6.91
C SER A 635 1.18 34.01 5.79
N ARG A 636 1.64 34.26 4.57
CA ARG A 636 1.45 33.34 3.44
C ARG A 636 2.17 32.01 3.75
N ALA A 637 1.56 30.87 3.44
CA ALA A 637 2.27 29.60 3.43
C ALA A 637 3.45 29.69 2.43
N ALA A 638 4.61 29.18 2.83
CA ALA A 638 5.86 29.42 2.09
C ALA A 638 5.95 28.63 0.77
N GLN A 639 5.12 27.59 0.59
CA GLN A 639 5.25 26.60 -0.49
C GLN A 639 3.88 26.20 -1.07
N ALA A 640 3.89 25.63 -2.28
CA ALA A 640 2.70 25.27 -3.04
C ALA A 640 2.10 23.93 -2.54
N LEU A 641 1.27 24.00 -1.50
CA LEU A 641 0.46 22.88 -1.01
C LEU A 641 -0.88 22.82 -1.74
N GLY A 642 -1.37 21.62 -2.02
CA GLY A 642 -2.71 21.42 -2.59
C GLY A 642 -2.86 21.89 -4.04
N ARG A 643 -1.76 22.02 -4.79
CA ARG A 643 -1.76 22.53 -6.18
C ARG A 643 -2.55 21.66 -7.17
N GLU A 644 -2.78 20.39 -6.83
CA GLU A 644 -3.61 19.46 -7.61
C GLU A 644 -5.01 19.29 -7.03
N GLY A 645 -5.32 20.01 -5.96
CA GLY A 645 -6.64 20.12 -5.35
C GLY A 645 -6.84 19.23 -4.13
N LEU A 646 -8.07 18.76 -3.99
CA LEU A 646 -8.54 18.02 -2.83
C LEU A 646 -8.66 16.53 -3.17
N LEU A 647 -8.45 15.70 -2.15
CA LEU A 647 -8.68 14.27 -2.20
C LEU A 647 -9.78 13.90 -1.20
N LEU A 648 -10.61 12.94 -1.58
CA LEU A 648 -11.51 12.24 -0.68
C LEU A 648 -11.17 10.75 -0.71
N SER A 649 -10.22 10.35 0.15
CA SER A 649 -9.78 8.95 0.26
C SER A 649 -10.77 8.06 1.04
N GLY A 650 -11.69 8.68 1.77
CA GLY A 650 -12.66 8.05 2.67
C GLY A 650 -13.86 8.95 2.97
N ARG A 651 -14.54 8.74 4.09
CA ARG A 651 -15.76 9.50 4.46
C ARG A 651 -15.42 10.94 4.90
N ALA A 652 -16.11 11.94 4.36
CA ALA A 652 -16.17 13.30 4.92
C ALA A 652 -17.46 13.49 5.72
N ASP A 653 -17.37 13.78 7.02
CA ASP A 653 -18.55 13.94 7.88
C ASP A 653 -18.90 15.42 8.08
N ASN A 654 -19.70 15.98 7.16
CA ASN A 654 -20.05 17.40 7.11
C ASN A 654 -18.82 18.33 7.07
N VAL A 655 -17.84 17.98 6.24
CA VAL A 655 -16.64 18.80 6.04
C VAL A 655 -16.98 20.00 5.16
N LYS A 656 -16.57 21.19 5.60
CA LYS A 656 -16.71 22.44 4.85
C LYS A 656 -15.34 23.03 4.58
N VAL A 657 -15.00 23.21 3.31
CA VAL A 657 -13.83 23.94 2.83
C VAL A 657 -14.24 25.38 2.54
N ILE A 658 -13.57 26.35 3.14
CA ILE A 658 -13.83 27.79 2.89
C ILE A 658 -12.61 28.48 2.29
N ASN A 659 -12.85 29.62 1.65
CA ASN A 659 -11.83 30.42 0.98
C ASN A 659 -11.04 29.61 -0.07
N ALA A 660 -11.72 28.68 -0.73
CA ALA A 660 -11.16 27.87 -1.81
C ALA A 660 -10.80 28.74 -3.02
N ASN A 661 -9.61 28.55 -3.58
CA ASN A 661 -9.17 29.20 -4.82
C ASN A 661 -9.27 28.22 -6.01
N ALA A 662 -8.70 28.60 -7.15
CA ALA A 662 -8.66 27.76 -8.35
C ALA A 662 -7.97 26.39 -8.15
N ASP A 663 -7.00 26.29 -7.24
CA ASP A 663 -6.28 25.03 -6.99
C ASP A 663 -7.21 24.00 -6.33
N ALA A 664 -8.08 24.45 -5.42
CA ALA A 664 -9.12 23.64 -4.79
C ALA A 664 -10.31 23.30 -5.72
N ALA A 665 -10.30 23.74 -6.98
CA ALA A 665 -11.35 23.46 -7.96
C ALA A 665 -11.23 22.07 -8.60
N ARG A 666 -10.53 21.16 -7.92
CA ARG A 666 -10.33 19.77 -8.33
C ARG A 666 -10.57 18.87 -7.12
N LEU A 667 -11.35 17.81 -7.31
CA LEU A 667 -11.61 16.81 -6.29
C LEU A 667 -11.42 15.42 -6.88
N GLU A 668 -10.48 14.68 -6.34
CA GLU A 668 -10.32 13.25 -6.60
C GLU A 668 -11.07 12.41 -5.55
N ILE A 669 -11.79 11.39 -6.01
CA ILE A 669 -12.47 10.38 -5.21
C ILE A 669 -11.75 9.04 -5.43
N SER A 670 -10.84 8.69 -4.52
CA SER A 670 -10.02 7.47 -4.63
C SER A 670 -10.55 6.28 -3.83
N GLY A 671 -11.47 6.51 -2.88
CA GLY A 671 -12.05 5.48 -2.04
C GLY A 671 -12.76 4.40 -2.86
N ILE A 672 -12.32 3.14 -2.74
CA ILE A 672 -12.91 1.94 -3.36
C ILE A 672 -14.24 1.52 -2.65
N GLY A 673 -14.76 2.38 -1.76
CA GLY A 673 -15.88 2.11 -0.86
C GLY A 673 -17.12 2.96 -1.13
N ASP A 674 -18.26 2.50 -0.61
CA ASP A 674 -19.53 3.22 -0.65
C ASP A 674 -19.60 4.25 0.50
N HIS A 675 -19.33 5.52 0.19
CA HIS A 675 -19.39 6.65 1.13
C HIS A 675 -20.67 7.49 0.92
N ALA A 676 -21.81 6.83 0.74
CA ALA A 676 -23.10 7.48 0.47
C ALA A 676 -23.51 8.54 1.52
N ASP A 677 -23.02 8.44 2.75
CA ASP A 677 -23.29 9.38 3.84
C ASP A 677 -22.24 10.51 3.96
N SER A 678 -21.24 10.52 3.08
CA SER A 678 -20.25 11.59 2.98
C SER A 678 -20.88 12.90 2.57
N ARG A 679 -20.43 14.00 3.18
CA ARG A 679 -20.92 15.36 2.96
C ARG A 679 -19.75 16.33 2.94
N LEU A 680 -19.50 16.89 1.76
CA LEU A 680 -18.47 17.89 1.52
C LEU A 680 -19.09 19.16 0.94
N GLU A 681 -18.75 20.31 1.51
CA GLU A 681 -19.10 21.63 0.97
C GLU A 681 -17.82 22.39 0.65
N ILE A 682 -17.74 23.00 -0.53
CA ILE A 682 -16.61 23.84 -0.95
C ILE A 682 -17.15 25.23 -1.25
N ALA A 683 -16.73 26.20 -0.44
CA ALA A 683 -17.03 27.61 -0.63
C ALA A 683 -15.82 28.33 -1.24
N PHE A 684 -15.98 28.73 -2.49
CA PHE A 684 -14.98 29.42 -3.29
C PHE A 684 -14.90 30.90 -2.95
N LEU A 685 -13.70 31.45 -3.11
CA LEU A 685 -13.51 32.89 -3.23
C LEU A 685 -14.29 33.41 -4.45
N GLU A 686 -14.65 34.68 -4.41
CA GLU A 686 -15.30 35.35 -5.54
C GLU A 686 -14.42 35.24 -6.81
N ASN A 687 -15.02 34.86 -7.94
CA ASN A 687 -14.33 34.68 -9.23
C ASN A 687 -13.16 33.66 -9.20
N ALA A 688 -13.17 32.70 -8.29
CA ALA A 688 -12.06 31.77 -8.12
C ALA A 688 -11.79 30.89 -9.35
N THR A 689 -12.83 30.37 -9.99
CA THR A 689 -12.72 29.40 -11.10
C THR A 689 -14.00 29.38 -11.93
N ASP A 690 -13.87 29.12 -13.23
CA ASP A 690 -14.99 28.86 -14.14
C ASP A 690 -15.34 27.36 -14.26
N ARG A 691 -14.50 26.48 -13.70
CA ARG A 691 -14.56 25.04 -13.86
C ARG A 691 -14.25 24.31 -12.55
N PHE A 692 -14.98 23.22 -12.31
CA PHE A 692 -14.71 22.26 -11.24
C PHE A 692 -14.49 20.86 -11.82
N ASP A 693 -13.32 20.26 -11.58
CA ASP A 693 -12.96 18.93 -12.06
C ASP A 693 -13.16 17.87 -10.97
N LEU A 694 -13.90 16.82 -11.28
CA LEU A 694 -14.15 15.66 -10.44
C LEU A 694 -13.53 14.42 -11.08
N LEU A 695 -12.60 13.77 -10.40
CA LEU A 695 -12.00 12.52 -10.84
C LEU A 695 -12.43 11.38 -9.92
N PHE A 696 -13.14 10.40 -10.46
CA PHE A 696 -13.42 9.13 -9.77
C PHE A 696 -12.36 8.10 -10.18
N SER A 697 -11.27 8.02 -9.41
CA SER A 697 -10.22 7.00 -9.62
C SER A 697 -10.63 5.63 -9.06
N GLY A 698 -11.48 5.61 -8.02
CA GLY A 698 -12.06 4.42 -7.41
C GLY A 698 -13.50 4.06 -7.86
N ARG A 699 -14.13 3.13 -7.11
CA ARG A 699 -15.56 2.77 -7.25
C ARG A 699 -16.32 3.20 -6.01
N GLY A 700 -17.57 3.64 -6.15
CA GLY A 700 -18.43 3.89 -5.00
C GLY A 700 -19.24 5.17 -5.10
N ASN A 701 -20.00 5.44 -4.04
CA ASN A 701 -20.77 6.67 -3.88
C ASN A 701 -19.93 7.70 -3.11
N ALA A 702 -19.73 8.88 -3.70
CA ALA A 702 -19.03 9.99 -3.06
C ALA A 702 -19.90 10.75 -2.05
N GLY A 703 -21.18 10.39 -1.92
CA GLY A 703 -22.15 11.08 -1.08
C GLY A 703 -22.62 12.38 -1.72
N SER A 704 -22.67 13.45 -0.92
CA SER A 704 -23.12 14.76 -1.38
C SER A 704 -22.00 15.80 -1.43
N LEU A 705 -21.96 16.55 -2.53
CA LEU A 705 -21.06 17.68 -2.74
C LEU A 705 -21.88 18.96 -2.94
N ALA A 706 -21.57 20.00 -2.16
CA ALA A 706 -22.08 21.35 -2.37
C ALA A 706 -20.96 22.27 -2.86
N LEU A 707 -21.24 23.04 -3.91
CA LEU A 707 -20.31 24.03 -4.47
C LEU A 707 -20.92 25.41 -4.30
N ASP A 708 -20.34 26.22 -3.43
CA ASP A 708 -20.76 27.59 -3.15
C ASP A 708 -19.81 28.57 -3.86
N SER A 709 -20.27 29.19 -4.94
CA SER A 709 -19.46 30.02 -5.83
C SER A 709 -20.19 31.32 -6.18
N HIS A 710 -19.44 32.41 -6.36
CA HIS A 710 -20.00 33.74 -6.61
C HIS A 710 -19.08 34.58 -7.51
N GLY A 711 -19.65 35.61 -8.13
CA GLY A 711 -18.94 36.63 -8.91
C GLY A 711 -19.26 36.59 -10.41
N ASP A 712 -19.12 37.75 -11.07
CA ASP A 712 -19.54 37.94 -12.46
C ASP A 712 -18.38 37.87 -13.47
N GLU A 713 -17.11 37.94 -13.02
CA GLU A 713 -15.95 38.00 -13.91
C GLU A 713 -15.44 36.62 -14.33
N ASN A 714 -15.54 35.64 -13.42
CA ASN A 714 -15.13 34.26 -13.64
C ASN A 714 -16.07 33.28 -12.90
N PRO A 715 -17.37 33.23 -13.27
CA PRO A 715 -18.37 32.39 -12.60
C PRO A 715 -18.12 30.90 -12.88
N LEU A 716 -18.35 30.04 -11.87
CA LEU A 716 -18.26 28.58 -12.01
C LEU A 716 -19.40 28.08 -12.90
N THR A 717 -19.12 27.90 -14.20
CA THR A 717 -20.13 27.52 -15.19
C THR A 717 -20.09 26.04 -15.54
N LEU A 718 -18.96 25.36 -15.32
CA LEU A 718 -18.74 23.98 -15.73
C LEU A 718 -18.39 23.07 -14.54
N VAL A 719 -19.11 21.95 -14.41
CA VAL A 719 -18.68 20.79 -13.62
C VAL A 719 -18.29 19.66 -14.57
N ALA A 720 -17.06 19.19 -14.50
CA ALA A 720 -16.54 18.11 -15.33
C ALA A 720 -16.28 16.86 -14.49
N ILE A 721 -17.02 15.79 -14.75
CA ILE A 721 -16.90 14.50 -14.05
C ILE A 721 -16.18 13.51 -14.97
N ASN A 722 -15.04 13.00 -14.52
CA ASN A 722 -14.27 11.97 -15.19
C ASN A 722 -14.26 10.70 -14.34
N THR A 723 -14.66 9.58 -14.94
CA THR A 723 -14.71 8.28 -14.28
C THR A 723 -13.59 7.36 -14.75
N GLY A 724 -13.02 6.58 -13.84
CA GLY A 724 -12.04 5.54 -14.16
C GLY A 724 -12.60 4.42 -15.05
N GLY A 725 -11.80 3.37 -15.27
CA GLY A 725 -12.12 2.36 -16.28
C GLY A 725 -13.15 1.30 -15.88
N TRP A 726 -13.51 1.17 -14.59
CA TRP A 726 -14.27 0.02 -14.11
C TRP A 726 -15.12 0.35 -12.87
N GLY A 727 -16.38 -0.07 -12.84
CA GLY A 727 -17.27 0.02 -11.67
C GLY A 727 -18.48 0.91 -11.86
N ASN A 728 -19.10 1.30 -10.74
CA ASN A 728 -20.20 2.25 -10.70
C ASN A 728 -19.82 3.39 -9.74
N GLY A 729 -19.86 4.63 -10.22
CA GLY A 729 -19.73 5.84 -9.40
C GLY A 729 -21.09 6.45 -9.07
N ALA A 730 -21.20 7.14 -7.95
CA ALA A 730 -22.37 7.96 -7.65
C ALA A 730 -22.00 9.28 -6.98
N LEU A 731 -22.76 10.34 -7.29
CA LEU A 731 -22.60 11.66 -6.70
C LEU A 731 -23.96 12.37 -6.60
N THR A 732 -24.19 13.04 -5.47
CA THR A 732 -25.30 13.97 -5.30
C THR A 732 -24.77 15.40 -5.26
N LEU A 733 -25.14 16.24 -6.22
CA LEU A 733 -24.88 17.68 -6.16
C LEU A 733 -25.99 18.37 -5.34
N THR A 734 -25.58 19.02 -4.25
CA THR A 734 -26.47 19.66 -3.26
C THR A 734 -26.08 21.10 -2.94
N GLY A 735 -26.82 21.75 -2.04
CA GLY A 735 -26.68 23.17 -1.74
C GLY A 735 -27.44 24.04 -2.73
N GLN A 736 -27.05 25.31 -2.83
CA GLN A 736 -27.58 26.28 -3.79
C GLN A 736 -26.42 26.75 -4.67
N ASN A 737 -26.55 26.62 -5.98
CA ASN A 737 -25.59 27.15 -6.94
C ASN A 737 -26.33 27.69 -8.17
N ASP A 738 -26.23 28.99 -8.39
CA ASP A 738 -26.87 29.70 -9.49
C ASP A 738 -25.88 30.06 -10.63
N GLN A 739 -24.69 29.48 -10.64
CA GLN A 739 -23.66 29.76 -11.64
C GLN A 739 -23.45 28.58 -12.60
N VAL A 740 -23.52 27.34 -12.10
CA VAL A 740 -23.27 26.13 -12.90
C VAL A 740 -24.34 25.98 -13.97
N GLN A 741 -23.89 25.90 -15.22
CA GLN A 741 -24.73 25.79 -16.41
C GLN A 741 -24.55 24.44 -17.11
N ASP A 742 -23.32 23.94 -17.15
CA ASP A 742 -22.94 22.73 -17.85
C ASP A 742 -22.38 21.68 -16.89
N ILE A 743 -22.88 20.45 -17.02
CA ILE A 743 -22.28 19.26 -16.40
C ILE A 743 -21.86 18.32 -17.51
N THR A 744 -20.58 17.95 -17.54
CA THR A 744 -20.05 17.02 -18.53
C THR A 744 -19.57 15.75 -17.86
N LEU A 745 -19.84 14.60 -18.47
CA LEU A 745 -19.43 13.30 -17.97
C LEU A 745 -18.61 12.56 -19.04
N SER A 746 -17.47 12.04 -18.63
CA SER A 746 -16.58 11.22 -19.46
C SER A 746 -15.99 10.04 -18.67
N GLY A 747 -15.42 9.07 -19.37
CA GLY A 747 -14.69 7.96 -18.74
C GLY A 747 -15.24 6.57 -19.07
N GLY A 748 -14.85 5.59 -18.25
CA GLY A 748 -14.99 4.17 -18.54
C GLY A 748 -15.91 3.37 -17.61
N ALA A 749 -16.56 4.00 -16.63
CA ALA A 749 -17.44 3.34 -15.66
C ALA A 749 -18.90 3.81 -15.77
N ASN A 750 -19.86 3.04 -15.25
CA ASN A 750 -21.24 3.54 -15.13
C ASN A 750 -21.29 4.61 -14.04
N PHE A 751 -22.25 5.54 -14.14
CA PHE A 751 -22.33 6.65 -13.20
C PHE A 751 -23.75 7.08 -12.88
N ASN A 752 -24.01 7.36 -11.59
CA ASN A 752 -25.27 7.86 -11.08
C ASN A 752 -25.10 9.29 -10.58
N LEU A 753 -25.71 10.25 -11.27
CA LEU A 753 -25.72 11.66 -10.88
C LEU A 753 -27.11 12.05 -10.34
N THR A 754 -27.14 12.64 -9.15
CA THR A 754 -28.34 13.27 -8.59
C THR A 754 -28.16 14.78 -8.52
N LEU A 755 -29.08 15.53 -9.13
CA LEU A 755 -29.18 16.99 -9.05
C LEU A 755 -30.37 17.37 -8.17
N THR A 756 -30.08 18.02 -7.05
CA THR A 756 -31.11 18.54 -6.13
C THR A 756 -31.63 19.91 -6.60
N GLU A 757 -32.66 20.43 -5.92
CA GLU A 757 -33.42 21.62 -6.33
C GLU A 757 -32.60 22.92 -6.45
N GLY A 758 -31.40 23.00 -5.87
CA GLY A 758 -30.59 24.23 -5.84
C GLY A 758 -29.75 24.54 -7.09
N TYR A 759 -29.78 23.68 -8.11
CA TYR A 759 -29.00 23.82 -9.36
C TYR A 759 -29.87 24.32 -10.53
N THR A 760 -30.64 25.38 -10.31
CA THR A 760 -31.69 25.84 -11.25
C THR A 760 -31.18 26.53 -12.51
N GLN A 761 -29.86 26.69 -12.67
CA GLN A 761 -29.24 27.29 -13.85
C GLN A 761 -28.57 26.26 -14.75
N VAL A 762 -28.61 24.98 -14.38
CA VAL A 762 -28.09 23.89 -15.22
C VAL A 762 -28.96 23.77 -16.46
N ARG A 763 -28.34 24.02 -17.61
CA ARG A 763 -28.97 23.98 -18.94
C ARG A 763 -28.55 22.74 -19.71
N GLN A 764 -27.41 22.14 -19.36
CA GLN A 764 -26.92 20.94 -20.04
C GLN A 764 -26.32 19.92 -19.08
N VAL A 765 -26.67 18.65 -19.29
CA VAL A 765 -25.98 17.47 -18.75
C VAL A 765 -25.55 16.60 -19.93
N ASP A 766 -24.26 16.53 -20.20
CA ASP A 766 -23.72 15.85 -21.39
C ASP A 766 -22.86 14.65 -21.01
N ALA A 767 -23.44 13.45 -21.13
CA ALA A 767 -22.76 12.18 -20.99
C ALA A 767 -22.40 11.52 -22.34
N SER A 768 -22.45 12.25 -23.46
CA SER A 768 -22.20 11.68 -24.80
C SER A 768 -20.80 11.10 -24.99
N ALA A 769 -19.84 11.49 -24.13
CA ALA A 769 -18.49 10.94 -24.12
C ALA A 769 -18.38 9.59 -23.38
N PHE A 770 -19.46 9.08 -22.76
CA PHE A 770 -19.47 7.76 -22.13
C PHE A 770 -19.46 6.65 -23.19
N ALA A 771 -18.37 5.88 -23.23
CA ALA A 771 -18.05 4.89 -24.26
C ALA A 771 -18.88 3.58 -24.18
N GLY A 772 -20.22 3.67 -24.16
CA GLY A 772 -21.11 2.52 -24.09
C GLY A 772 -21.54 2.11 -22.67
N ASN A 773 -21.13 2.88 -21.65
CA ASN A 773 -21.51 2.66 -20.26
C ASN A 773 -22.88 3.29 -19.95
N GLY A 774 -23.58 2.76 -18.94
CA GLY A 774 -24.86 3.28 -18.49
C GLY A 774 -24.70 4.52 -17.63
N PHE A 775 -25.48 5.55 -17.95
CA PHE A 775 -25.59 6.77 -17.18
C PHE A 775 -26.97 6.89 -16.55
N THR A 776 -27.02 7.15 -15.24
CA THR A 776 -28.26 7.45 -14.52
C THR A 776 -28.27 8.92 -14.10
N LEU A 777 -29.27 9.67 -14.54
CA LEU A 777 -29.55 11.02 -14.06
C LEU A 777 -30.84 11.02 -13.25
N THR A 778 -30.79 11.56 -12.04
CA THR A 778 -31.98 11.97 -11.28
C THR A 778 -31.94 13.47 -11.07
N SER A 779 -32.84 14.20 -11.71
CA SER A 779 -32.92 15.66 -11.61
C SER A 779 -34.23 16.11 -10.98
N SER A 780 -34.13 16.95 -9.95
CA SER A 780 -35.29 17.61 -9.32
C SER A 780 -35.72 18.87 -10.09
N HIS A 781 -34.99 19.24 -11.13
CA HIS A 781 -35.19 20.44 -11.94
C HIS A 781 -35.26 20.10 -13.44
N GLY A 782 -35.97 20.93 -14.19
CA GLY A 782 -36.00 20.93 -15.66
C GLY A 782 -35.83 22.36 -16.16
N GLY A 783 -36.04 22.62 -17.44
CA GLY A 783 -35.90 23.96 -18.00
C GLY A 783 -36.87 25.02 -17.43
N SER A 784 -36.77 26.25 -17.95
CA SER A 784 -37.66 27.36 -17.64
C SER A 784 -38.75 27.58 -18.69
N GLY A 785 -38.70 26.88 -19.82
CA GLY A 785 -39.64 27.02 -20.94
C GLY A 785 -39.10 26.35 -22.19
N ASP A 786 -39.50 26.81 -23.38
CA ASP A 786 -39.17 26.21 -24.68
C ASP A 786 -39.59 24.74 -24.82
N GLY A 787 -40.69 24.40 -24.14
CA GLY A 787 -41.31 23.08 -24.11
C GLY A 787 -41.79 22.56 -25.46
N THR A 788 -42.51 21.44 -25.45
CA THR A 788 -42.83 20.65 -26.65
C THR A 788 -43.48 21.46 -27.78
N ILE A 789 -44.32 22.44 -27.46
CA ILE A 789 -44.99 23.31 -28.45
C ILE A 789 -43.94 24.11 -29.23
N ILE A 790 -42.99 24.76 -28.55
CA ILE A 790 -41.96 25.59 -29.19
C ILE A 790 -41.00 24.71 -29.99
N GLN A 791 -40.55 23.59 -29.43
CA GLN A 791 -39.71 22.61 -30.13
C GLN A 791 -40.32 22.15 -31.47
N MET A 792 -41.63 21.90 -31.49
CA MET A 792 -42.34 21.55 -32.73
C MET A 792 -42.39 22.74 -33.70
N LEU A 793 -42.73 23.94 -33.22
CA LEU A 793 -42.89 25.12 -34.07
C LEU A 793 -41.57 25.52 -34.75
N ASP A 794 -40.44 25.37 -34.06
CA ASP A 794 -39.11 25.69 -34.58
C ASP A 794 -38.66 24.78 -35.74
N LEU A 795 -39.24 23.58 -35.84
CA LEU A 795 -38.97 22.62 -36.93
C LEU A 795 -39.81 22.89 -38.18
N LEU A 796 -40.73 23.85 -38.15
CA LEU A 796 -41.67 24.12 -39.23
C LEU A 796 -41.28 25.39 -40.01
N PRO A 797 -41.41 25.38 -41.36
CA PRO A 797 -41.17 26.55 -42.18
C PRO A 797 -42.37 27.52 -42.13
N LEU A 798 -42.64 28.09 -40.95
CA LEU A 798 -43.78 29.00 -40.72
C LEU A 798 -43.59 30.34 -41.45
N SER A 799 -44.69 30.93 -41.93
CA SER A 799 -44.61 32.27 -42.52
C SER A 799 -44.40 33.35 -41.43
N GLY A 800 -43.83 34.51 -41.82
CA GLY A 800 -43.69 35.64 -40.90
C GLY A 800 -45.03 36.14 -40.32
N GLY A 801 -46.16 35.88 -41.00
CA GLY A 801 -47.49 36.19 -40.48
C GLY A 801 -47.94 35.23 -39.36
N ALA A 802 -47.65 33.94 -39.51
CA ALA A 802 -47.91 32.93 -38.47
C ALA A 802 -47.03 33.15 -37.23
N GLN A 803 -45.74 33.43 -37.43
CA GLN A 803 -44.81 33.76 -36.35
C GLN A 803 -45.26 35.00 -35.56
N ALA A 804 -45.67 36.07 -36.26
CA ALA A 804 -46.15 37.29 -35.61
C ALA A 804 -47.44 37.10 -34.80
N LYS A 805 -48.27 36.11 -35.18
CA LYS A 805 -49.49 35.77 -34.43
C LYS A 805 -49.20 34.90 -33.20
N LEU A 806 -48.22 34.01 -33.29
CA LEU A 806 -47.83 33.11 -32.19
C LEU A 806 -47.00 33.80 -31.11
N ALA A 807 -46.07 34.68 -31.48
CA ALA A 807 -45.15 35.32 -30.55
C ALA A 807 -45.80 35.85 -29.25
N PRO A 808 -46.86 36.69 -29.29
CA PRO A 808 -47.49 37.18 -28.06
C PRO A 808 -48.22 36.10 -27.28
N LEU A 809 -48.75 35.06 -27.95
CA LEU A 809 -49.41 33.94 -27.28
C LEU A 809 -48.41 33.06 -26.53
N LEU A 810 -47.23 32.80 -27.13
CA LEU A 810 -46.18 32.02 -26.48
C LEU A 810 -45.60 32.74 -25.26
N GLU A 811 -45.48 34.08 -25.33
CA GLU A 811 -45.07 34.93 -24.21
C GLU A 811 -46.15 34.97 -23.10
N ASP A 812 -47.42 35.25 -23.44
CA ASP A 812 -48.52 35.33 -22.46
C ASP A 812 -48.76 34.00 -21.72
N LEU A 813 -48.48 32.87 -22.38
CA LEU A 813 -48.59 31.53 -21.80
C LEU A 813 -47.35 31.10 -21.00
N GLY A 814 -46.29 31.91 -20.98
CA GLY A 814 -45.04 31.59 -20.31
C GLY A 814 -44.31 30.39 -20.92
N LEU A 815 -44.49 30.15 -22.22
CA LEU A 815 -43.88 29.01 -22.91
C LEU A 815 -42.46 29.29 -23.37
N GLN A 816 -42.05 30.56 -23.44
CA GLN A 816 -40.68 30.95 -23.80
C GLN A 816 -39.73 30.76 -22.62
N GLY A 817 -38.55 30.20 -22.87
CA GLY A 817 -37.54 30.01 -21.84
C GLY A 817 -36.36 29.23 -22.38
N GLU A 818 -35.87 28.27 -21.61
CA GLU A 818 -34.83 27.34 -22.05
C GLU A 818 -35.12 25.93 -21.54
N GLN A 819 -34.76 24.92 -22.32
CA GLN A 819 -34.86 23.51 -21.92
C GLN A 819 -33.59 23.07 -21.17
N LEU A 820 -33.74 22.14 -20.23
CA LEU A 820 -32.62 21.31 -19.76
C LEU A 820 -32.29 20.29 -20.85
N LEU A 821 -31.10 20.38 -21.46
CA LEU A 821 -30.62 19.41 -22.44
C LEU A 821 -29.83 18.30 -21.76
N VAL A 822 -30.33 17.07 -21.82
CA VAL A 822 -29.64 15.87 -21.31
C VAL A 822 -29.21 15.00 -22.48
N LYS A 823 -27.92 14.69 -22.58
CA LYS A 823 -27.41 13.72 -23.55
C LYS A 823 -26.93 12.48 -22.82
N GLY A 824 -27.52 11.34 -23.17
CA GLY A 824 -27.13 10.03 -22.67
C GLY A 824 -25.75 9.58 -23.15
N GLY A 825 -25.31 8.45 -22.59
CA GLY A 825 -24.14 7.72 -23.05
C GLY A 825 -24.47 6.83 -24.25
N GLY A 826 -23.49 5.99 -24.61
CA GLY A 826 -23.71 4.92 -25.60
C GLY A 826 -24.36 3.65 -25.02
N GLY A 827 -24.63 3.60 -23.71
CA GLY A 827 -25.05 2.41 -22.96
C GLY A 827 -26.55 2.35 -22.65
N SER A 828 -26.93 1.59 -21.63
CA SER A 828 -28.33 1.57 -21.13
C SER A 828 -28.49 2.66 -20.08
N ASP A 829 -29.08 3.78 -20.48
CA ASP A 829 -29.21 4.96 -19.62
C ASP A 829 -30.54 5.01 -18.88
N GLN A 830 -30.56 5.70 -17.75
CA GLN A 830 -31.75 5.94 -16.96
C GLN A 830 -31.90 7.44 -16.69
N PHE A 831 -33.05 8.02 -17.03
CA PHE A 831 -33.32 9.44 -16.85
C PHE A 831 -34.57 9.63 -16.01
N ASN A 832 -34.43 10.22 -14.83
CA ASN A 832 -35.53 10.63 -13.98
C ASN A 832 -35.58 12.16 -13.95
N VAL A 833 -36.53 12.75 -14.69
CA VAL A 833 -36.52 14.17 -15.05
C VAL A 833 -37.87 14.85 -14.86
N GLN A 834 -37.84 16.18 -14.74
CA GLN A 834 -39.02 17.05 -14.76
C GLN A 834 -39.36 17.52 -16.17
N GLY A 835 -40.51 18.18 -16.33
CA GLY A 835 -40.91 18.90 -17.53
C GLY A 835 -39.86 19.93 -17.97
N ASP A 836 -39.98 20.40 -19.21
CA ASP A 836 -38.99 21.27 -19.87
C ASP A 836 -37.58 20.66 -19.99
N THR A 837 -37.53 19.35 -20.19
CA THR A 837 -36.29 18.61 -20.44
C THR A 837 -36.28 18.04 -21.85
N THR A 838 -35.18 18.23 -22.57
CA THR A 838 -34.88 17.55 -23.82
C THR A 838 -33.85 16.45 -23.59
N ILE A 839 -34.21 15.19 -23.85
CA ILE A 839 -33.31 14.04 -23.70
C ILE A 839 -32.88 13.54 -25.09
N VAL A 840 -31.58 13.42 -25.30
CA VAL A 840 -30.97 12.65 -26.40
C VAL A 840 -30.58 11.30 -25.84
N ALA A 841 -31.42 10.28 -26.05
CA ALA A 841 -31.35 9.02 -25.31
C ALA A 841 -30.24 8.07 -25.77
N GLY A 842 -29.63 8.30 -26.94
CA GLY A 842 -28.59 7.43 -27.50
C GLY A 842 -29.12 6.10 -28.07
N ALA A 843 -28.20 5.24 -28.53
CA ALA A 843 -28.53 4.00 -29.25
C ALA A 843 -28.82 2.77 -28.35
N GLY A 844 -28.67 2.89 -27.03
CA GLY A 844 -28.86 1.78 -26.08
C GLY A 844 -30.28 1.64 -25.52
N LYS A 845 -30.45 0.78 -24.52
CA LYS A 845 -31.75 0.48 -23.87
C LYS A 845 -32.12 1.54 -22.84
N SER A 846 -32.44 2.75 -23.30
CA SER A 846 -32.67 3.87 -22.40
C SER A 846 -34.06 3.83 -21.75
N HIS A 847 -34.10 4.10 -20.45
CA HIS A 847 -35.30 4.17 -19.64
C HIS A 847 -35.54 5.60 -19.17
N VAL A 848 -36.72 6.15 -19.45
CA VAL A 848 -37.06 7.53 -19.11
C VAL A 848 -38.24 7.55 -18.13
N THR A 849 -38.03 8.02 -16.92
CA THR A 849 -39.05 8.31 -15.92
C THR A 849 -39.38 9.80 -15.93
N LEU A 850 -40.63 10.12 -16.20
CA LEU A 850 -41.17 11.47 -16.27
C LEU A 850 -41.86 11.79 -14.95
N GLN A 851 -41.25 12.63 -14.12
CA GLN A 851 -41.91 13.12 -12.89
C GLN A 851 -43.02 14.12 -13.21
N SER A 852 -42.85 14.88 -14.29
CA SER A 852 -43.85 15.76 -14.87
C SER A 852 -43.61 15.90 -16.38
N SER A 853 -44.69 15.96 -17.17
CA SER A 853 -44.63 16.25 -18.60
C SER A 853 -46.00 16.67 -19.11
N THR A 854 -46.25 17.97 -19.29
CA THR A 854 -47.56 18.52 -19.70
C THR A 854 -47.42 19.40 -20.95
N ALA A 855 -48.53 19.88 -21.50
CA ALA A 855 -48.49 20.81 -22.63
C ALA A 855 -47.76 22.14 -22.32
N ALA A 856 -47.71 22.56 -21.05
CA ALA A 856 -47.04 23.78 -20.62
C ALA A 856 -45.54 23.57 -20.35
N SER A 857 -45.18 22.38 -19.86
CA SER A 857 -43.83 22.00 -19.45
C SER A 857 -43.62 20.53 -19.76
N GLY A 858 -43.25 20.23 -21.01
CA GLY A 858 -43.27 18.88 -21.56
C GLY A 858 -41.86 18.38 -21.88
N VAL A 859 -41.67 17.07 -21.76
CA VAL A 859 -40.39 16.41 -22.07
C VAL A 859 -40.32 16.10 -23.57
N THR A 860 -39.17 16.41 -24.15
CA THR A 860 -38.84 16.12 -25.55
C THR A 860 -37.80 15.02 -25.63
N LEU A 861 -38.07 13.97 -26.41
CA LEU A 861 -37.17 12.84 -26.63
C LEU A 861 -36.64 12.86 -28.07
N LYS A 862 -35.33 12.83 -28.20
CA LYS A 862 -34.57 12.70 -29.46
C LYS A 862 -33.86 11.35 -29.48
N ASP A 863 -33.82 10.73 -30.67
CA ASP A 863 -33.18 9.43 -30.92
C ASP A 863 -33.68 8.28 -30.02
N PHE A 864 -34.91 8.35 -29.50
CA PHE A 864 -35.49 7.30 -28.67
C PHE A 864 -35.70 5.99 -29.44
N SER A 865 -35.25 4.87 -28.87
CA SER A 865 -35.41 3.55 -29.48
C SER A 865 -36.80 2.97 -29.22
N LEU A 866 -37.61 2.83 -30.27
CA LEU A 866 -38.98 2.28 -30.16
C LEU A 866 -39.04 0.80 -29.79
N THR A 867 -37.96 0.04 -29.97
CA THR A 867 -37.92 -1.41 -29.73
C THR A 867 -37.21 -1.80 -28.44
N GLN A 868 -36.39 -0.90 -27.90
CA GLN A 868 -35.55 -1.17 -26.72
C GLN A 868 -35.75 -0.17 -25.58
N GLY A 869 -36.25 1.04 -25.88
CA GLY A 869 -36.51 2.07 -24.89
C GLY A 869 -37.83 1.89 -24.17
N SER A 870 -37.96 2.55 -23.02
CA SER A 870 -39.20 2.62 -22.26
C SER A 870 -39.39 3.98 -21.60
N ILE A 871 -40.65 4.38 -21.45
CA ILE A 871 -41.05 5.63 -20.82
C ILE A 871 -42.02 5.31 -19.69
N ASP A 872 -41.72 5.76 -18.48
CA ASP A 872 -42.60 5.70 -17.33
C ASP A 872 -43.15 7.09 -17.06
N ASP A 873 -44.46 7.25 -17.20
CA ASP A 873 -45.15 8.48 -16.87
C ASP A 873 -45.72 8.39 -15.45
N VAL A 874 -45.06 9.07 -14.52
CA VAL A 874 -45.41 9.01 -13.09
C VAL A 874 -46.80 9.60 -12.83
N LEU A 875 -47.22 10.60 -13.62
CA LEU A 875 -48.52 11.24 -13.46
C LEU A 875 -49.69 10.28 -13.74
N SER A 876 -49.53 9.41 -14.74
CA SER A 876 -50.54 8.42 -15.13
C SER A 876 -50.35 7.05 -14.47
N GLY A 877 -49.14 6.75 -13.99
CA GLY A 877 -48.75 5.40 -13.55
C GLY A 877 -48.69 4.39 -14.70
N LEU A 878 -48.41 4.84 -15.93
CA LEU A 878 -48.32 4.00 -17.11
C LEU A 878 -46.86 3.87 -17.58
N ARG A 879 -46.50 2.66 -18.00
CA ARG A 879 -45.28 2.38 -18.76
C ARG A 879 -45.61 2.24 -20.24
N ILE A 880 -44.83 2.92 -21.08
CA ILE A 880 -44.95 2.93 -22.54
C ILE A 880 -43.67 2.36 -23.14
N ALA A 881 -43.77 1.21 -23.80
CA ALA A 881 -42.62 0.46 -24.31
C ALA A 881 -43.03 -0.49 -25.45
N HIS A 882 -42.04 -1.12 -26.09
CA HIS A 882 -42.28 -2.23 -27.01
C HIS A 882 -42.83 -3.47 -26.29
N GLY A 883 -43.70 -4.25 -26.95
CA GLY A 883 -44.08 -5.59 -26.48
C GLY A 883 -45.58 -5.78 -26.24
N ALA A 884 -45.95 -6.40 -25.11
CA ALA A 884 -47.33 -6.75 -24.78
C ALA A 884 -48.01 -5.64 -23.97
N GLY A 885 -49.19 -5.21 -24.40
CA GLY A 885 -49.97 -4.15 -23.75
C GLY A 885 -51.11 -3.65 -24.64
N ALA A 886 -51.79 -2.60 -24.19
CA ALA A 886 -52.81 -1.94 -24.99
C ALA A 886 -52.16 -1.13 -26.13
N LYS A 887 -52.83 -1.10 -27.29
CA LYS A 887 -52.35 -0.34 -28.46
C LYS A 887 -52.60 1.15 -28.28
N LEU A 888 -51.68 1.97 -28.74
CA LEU A 888 -51.87 3.42 -28.87
C LEU A 888 -52.97 3.72 -29.90
N ALA A 889 -53.80 4.72 -29.64
CA ALA A 889 -54.77 5.24 -30.60
C ALA A 889 -54.12 6.24 -31.57
N ASP A 890 -54.65 6.30 -32.79
CA ASP A 890 -54.28 7.31 -33.79
C ASP A 890 -55.15 8.56 -33.55
N TYR A 891 -54.51 9.67 -33.13
CA TYR A 891 -55.16 10.96 -32.94
C TYR A 891 -55.02 11.89 -34.15
N GLY A 892 -54.29 11.45 -35.17
CA GLY A 892 -54.18 12.13 -36.45
C GLY A 892 -52.77 12.57 -36.81
N VAL A 893 -52.64 12.94 -38.08
CA VAL A 893 -51.41 13.49 -38.66
C VAL A 893 -51.74 14.79 -39.37
N SER A 894 -50.88 15.79 -39.18
CA SER A 894 -50.93 17.05 -39.91
C SER A 894 -49.58 17.37 -40.53
N ASP A 895 -49.52 18.35 -41.43
CA ASP A 895 -48.30 18.81 -42.08
C ASP A 895 -48.10 20.30 -41.83
N ALA A 896 -46.96 20.85 -42.28
CA ALA A 896 -46.64 22.25 -42.10
C ALA A 896 -47.72 23.20 -42.68
N GLN A 897 -48.38 22.83 -43.80
CA GLN A 897 -49.45 23.66 -44.37
C GLN A 897 -50.72 23.63 -43.52
N GLY A 898 -51.05 22.45 -42.97
CA GLY A 898 -52.11 22.26 -42.00
C GLY A 898 -51.87 23.09 -40.74
N MET A 899 -50.65 23.11 -40.21
CA MET A 899 -50.29 23.97 -39.08
C MET A 899 -50.45 25.45 -39.41
N GLU A 900 -49.92 25.89 -40.54
CA GLU A 900 -50.00 27.29 -40.98
C GLU A 900 -51.46 27.77 -41.08
N ALA A 901 -52.35 26.93 -41.63
CA ALA A 901 -53.77 27.22 -41.71
C ALA A 901 -54.45 27.31 -40.33
N ARG A 902 -54.08 26.43 -39.39
CA ARG A 902 -54.61 26.44 -38.02
C ARG A 902 -54.12 27.64 -37.23
N ILE A 903 -52.83 27.98 -37.32
CA ILE A 903 -52.26 29.18 -36.70
C ILE A 903 -53.01 30.42 -37.20
N SER A 904 -53.22 30.52 -38.52
CA SER A 904 -53.97 31.62 -39.14
C SER A 904 -55.42 31.71 -38.61
N ALA A 905 -56.04 30.58 -38.28
CA ALA A 905 -57.40 30.49 -37.75
C ALA A 905 -57.52 30.59 -36.21
N LEU A 906 -56.41 30.58 -35.44
CA LEU A 906 -56.44 30.68 -33.97
C LEU A 906 -57.30 31.85 -33.48
N THR A 907 -58.17 31.57 -32.53
CA THR A 907 -59.01 32.55 -31.83
C THR A 907 -58.47 32.80 -30.42
N ALA A 908 -58.88 33.90 -29.77
CA ALA A 908 -58.43 34.23 -28.42
C ALA A 908 -58.80 33.15 -27.37
N GLU A 909 -59.93 32.45 -27.56
CA GLU A 909 -60.34 31.35 -26.67
C GLU A 909 -59.47 30.09 -26.81
N GLN A 910 -58.85 29.88 -27.98
CA GLN A 910 -57.97 28.74 -28.27
C GLN A 910 -56.52 28.97 -27.83
N GLY A 911 -56.22 30.14 -27.24
CA GLY A 911 -54.92 30.48 -26.67
C GLY A 911 -54.97 30.75 -25.16
N GLY A 912 -56.02 30.30 -24.45
CA GLY A 912 -56.20 30.57 -23.02
C GLY A 912 -55.34 29.73 -22.08
N SER A 913 -54.69 28.68 -22.60
CA SER A 913 -53.74 27.82 -21.88
C SER A 913 -52.87 27.05 -22.88
N ALA A 914 -51.74 26.50 -22.44
CA ALA A 914 -50.85 25.72 -23.28
C ALA A 914 -51.52 24.47 -23.88
N SER A 915 -52.34 23.75 -23.10
CA SER A 915 -53.09 22.57 -23.58
C SER A 915 -54.15 22.93 -24.62
N GLN A 916 -54.85 24.06 -24.46
CA GLN A 916 -55.79 24.56 -25.49
C GLN A 916 -55.07 24.97 -26.79
N LEU A 917 -53.90 25.61 -26.66
CA LEU A 917 -53.09 25.97 -27.82
C LEU A 917 -52.62 24.70 -28.54
N LEU A 918 -52.05 23.74 -27.81
CA LEU A 918 -51.61 22.47 -28.38
C LEU A 918 -52.78 21.70 -29.02
N ALA A 919 -53.94 21.65 -28.37
CA ALA A 919 -55.14 21.02 -28.92
C ALA A 919 -55.60 21.69 -30.22
N ALA A 920 -55.54 23.03 -30.30
CA ALA A 920 -55.89 23.76 -31.52
C ALA A 920 -54.90 23.48 -32.66
N LEU A 921 -53.60 23.44 -32.35
CA LEU A 921 -52.54 23.12 -33.30
C LEU A 921 -52.69 21.68 -33.83
N LEU A 922 -52.95 20.71 -32.96
CA LEU A 922 -53.03 19.29 -33.33
C LEU A 922 -54.40 18.81 -33.86
N ASP A 923 -55.41 19.69 -33.97
CA ASP A 923 -56.82 19.33 -34.27
C ASP A 923 -57.58 18.58 -33.17
N LEU A 924 -57.10 18.62 -31.94
CA LEU A 924 -57.65 17.87 -30.83
C LEU A 924 -58.67 18.66 -29.98
N GLY A 925 -59.05 19.87 -30.42
CA GLY A 925 -60.00 20.72 -29.70
C GLY A 925 -61.46 20.26 -29.78
N GLN A 926 -61.79 19.24 -30.56
CA GLN A 926 -63.16 18.73 -30.70
C GLN A 926 -63.51 17.75 -29.57
N PRO A 927 -64.77 17.69 -29.09
CA PRO A 927 -65.17 16.72 -28.08
C PRO A 927 -64.91 15.27 -28.54
N GLY A 928 -64.22 14.48 -27.73
CA GLY A 928 -63.90 13.09 -28.04
C GLY A 928 -62.70 12.91 -28.97
N ALA A 929 -61.87 13.95 -29.16
CA ALA A 929 -60.67 13.86 -29.97
C ALA A 929 -59.65 12.85 -29.42
N LEU A 930 -59.54 12.74 -28.09
CA LEU A 930 -58.76 11.67 -27.44
C LEU A 930 -59.60 10.39 -27.38
N SER A 931 -59.48 9.55 -28.41
CA SER A 931 -60.32 8.36 -28.59
C SER A 931 -59.97 7.18 -27.66
N ALA A 932 -58.88 7.26 -26.90
CA ALA A 932 -58.44 6.24 -25.94
C ALA A 932 -57.64 6.86 -24.78
N LYS A 933 -57.12 6.05 -23.86
CA LYS A 933 -56.26 6.50 -22.75
C LYS A 933 -54.94 7.10 -23.24
N VAL A 934 -54.32 6.44 -24.22
CA VAL A 934 -53.02 6.87 -24.79
C VAL A 934 -53.11 6.85 -26.32
N GLY A 935 -52.65 7.91 -26.96
CA GLY A 935 -52.59 7.99 -28.41
C GLY A 935 -51.50 8.91 -28.95
N VAL A 936 -51.35 8.91 -30.26
CA VAL A 936 -50.29 9.63 -30.99
C VAL A 936 -50.89 10.64 -31.95
N SER A 937 -50.41 11.88 -31.91
CA SER A 937 -50.69 12.92 -32.89
C SER A 937 -49.39 13.46 -33.47
N SER A 938 -49.23 13.50 -34.80
CA SER A 938 -47.96 13.90 -35.42
C SER A 938 -48.07 15.08 -36.36
N VAL A 939 -47.03 15.90 -36.42
CA VAL A 939 -46.83 16.95 -37.42
C VAL A 939 -45.63 16.58 -38.30
N LEU A 940 -45.87 16.46 -39.60
CA LEU A 940 -44.87 16.14 -40.61
C LEU A 940 -44.06 17.39 -40.99
N GLY A 941 -42.74 17.26 -40.95
CA GLY A 941 -41.78 18.33 -41.24
C GLY A 941 -40.45 17.77 -41.75
N GLU A 942 -39.37 18.55 -41.68
CA GLU A 942 -38.01 18.05 -41.98
C GLU A 942 -37.59 16.96 -40.97
N GLN A 943 -37.98 17.15 -39.71
CA GLN A 943 -38.06 16.09 -38.72
C GLN A 943 -39.50 16.02 -38.21
N ASN A 944 -40.07 14.82 -38.17
CA ASN A 944 -41.43 14.62 -37.67
C ASN A 944 -41.50 14.95 -36.18
N SER A 945 -42.52 15.70 -35.78
CA SER A 945 -42.85 15.98 -34.38
C SER A 945 -44.04 15.13 -33.98
N SER A 946 -43.81 14.08 -33.18
CA SER A 946 -44.86 13.13 -32.80
C SER A 946 -45.16 13.24 -31.31
N TYR A 947 -46.38 13.66 -30.98
CA TYR A 947 -46.85 13.76 -29.60
C TYR A 947 -47.46 12.45 -29.15
N LEU A 948 -46.99 11.96 -28.02
CA LEU A 948 -47.61 10.90 -27.24
C LEU A 948 -48.41 11.58 -26.12
N ILE A 949 -49.72 11.35 -26.12
CA ILE A 949 -50.66 12.03 -25.20
C ILE A 949 -51.35 10.98 -24.34
N VAL A 950 -51.32 11.19 -23.02
CA VAL A 950 -52.03 10.37 -22.04
C VAL A 950 -53.17 11.19 -21.46
N ASP A 951 -54.41 10.77 -21.74
CA ASP A 951 -55.63 11.34 -21.14
C ASP A 951 -55.72 10.86 -19.69
N ASN A 952 -55.22 11.64 -18.74
CA ASN A 952 -55.06 11.18 -17.36
C ASN A 952 -56.39 11.13 -16.61
N ASN A 953 -57.29 12.05 -16.91
CA ASN A 953 -58.57 12.21 -16.23
C ASN A 953 -59.74 11.48 -16.93
N ASP A 954 -59.48 10.83 -18.07
CA ASP A 954 -60.43 10.08 -18.88
C ASP A 954 -61.61 10.93 -19.38
N ASP A 955 -61.40 12.23 -19.63
CA ASP A 955 -62.44 13.17 -20.06
C ASP A 955 -62.56 13.28 -21.60
N HIS A 956 -61.68 12.60 -22.33
CA HIS A 956 -61.58 12.56 -23.78
C HIS A 956 -61.27 13.93 -24.45
N ARG A 957 -60.62 14.84 -23.72
CA ARG A 957 -60.13 16.14 -24.22
C ARG A 957 -58.70 16.35 -23.77
N LEU A 958 -57.93 17.11 -24.56
CA LEU A 958 -56.59 17.52 -24.16
C LEU A 958 -56.68 18.74 -23.22
N ASP A 959 -56.30 18.56 -21.96
CA ASP A 959 -56.27 19.62 -20.95
C ASP A 959 -54.96 19.63 -20.12
N ALA A 960 -54.95 20.34 -18.98
CA ALA A 960 -53.76 20.51 -18.15
C ALA A 960 -53.47 19.32 -17.21
N ALA A 961 -54.42 18.39 -17.04
CA ALA A 961 -54.23 17.17 -16.28
C ALA A 961 -53.51 16.08 -17.09
N ASP A 962 -53.45 16.24 -18.41
CA ASP A 962 -52.90 15.23 -19.33
C ASP A 962 -51.39 15.29 -19.47
N SER A 963 -50.81 14.12 -19.70
CA SER A 963 -49.38 14.01 -19.99
C SER A 963 -49.13 14.21 -21.47
N VAL A 964 -48.12 15.01 -21.80
CA VAL A 964 -47.73 15.33 -23.18
C VAL A 964 -46.23 15.11 -23.32
N ILE A 965 -45.84 14.23 -24.26
CA ILE A 965 -44.44 13.88 -24.53
C ILE A 965 -44.18 14.06 -26.02
N LEU A 966 -43.12 14.77 -26.39
CA LEU A 966 -42.75 14.97 -27.78
C LEU A 966 -41.63 14.00 -28.18
N LEU A 967 -41.87 13.14 -29.16
CA LEU A 967 -40.85 12.30 -29.78
C LEU A 967 -40.48 12.89 -31.14
N LEU A 968 -39.24 13.36 -31.27
CA LEU A 968 -38.71 13.97 -32.49
C LEU A 968 -38.08 12.93 -33.42
N GLY A 969 -38.28 13.11 -34.72
CA GLY A 969 -37.71 12.28 -35.78
C GLY A 969 -38.41 10.92 -35.97
N GLN A 970 -39.41 10.60 -35.15
CA GLN A 970 -40.14 9.33 -35.22
C GLN A 970 -41.27 9.37 -36.25
N ASP A 971 -41.40 8.31 -37.03
CA ASP A 971 -42.50 8.11 -37.95
C ASP A 971 -43.80 7.76 -37.19
N HIS A 972 -44.90 8.40 -37.58
CA HIS A 972 -46.20 8.26 -36.92
C HIS A 972 -46.68 6.79 -36.90
N GLN A 973 -46.59 6.11 -38.04
CA GLN A 973 -47.09 4.73 -38.15
C GLN A 973 -46.21 3.76 -37.35
N SER A 974 -44.91 4.04 -37.27
CA SER A 974 -43.94 3.27 -36.49
C SER A 974 -44.25 3.34 -34.99
N LEU A 975 -44.62 4.51 -34.47
CA LEU A 975 -45.06 4.65 -33.07
C LEU A 975 -46.29 3.78 -32.75
N LEU A 976 -47.33 3.84 -33.60
CA LEU A 976 -48.54 3.02 -33.43
C LEU A 976 -48.26 1.51 -33.53
N ASN A 977 -47.31 1.13 -34.39
CA ASN A 977 -46.97 -0.27 -34.61
C ASN A 977 -46.14 -0.85 -33.47
N GLU A 978 -45.15 -0.10 -32.98
CA GLU A 978 -44.13 -0.62 -32.06
C GLU A 978 -44.49 -0.43 -30.58
N LEU A 979 -45.04 0.72 -30.20
CA LEU A 979 -45.27 1.05 -28.79
C LEU A 979 -46.61 0.53 -28.27
N ARG A 980 -46.62 0.12 -27.00
CA ARG A 980 -47.81 -0.26 -26.21
C ARG A 980 -47.74 0.42 -24.85
N TYR A 981 -48.89 0.51 -24.18
CA TYR A 981 -48.94 0.95 -22.79
C TYR A 981 -49.53 -0.12 -21.86
N VAL A 982 -49.03 -0.14 -20.63
CA VAL A 982 -49.50 -1.00 -19.53
C VAL A 982 -49.51 -0.23 -18.21
N PRO A 983 -50.43 -0.52 -17.28
CA PRO A 983 -50.34 -0.01 -15.91
C PRO A 983 -49.06 -0.50 -15.25
N GLU A 984 -48.35 0.40 -14.57
CA GLU A 984 -47.18 0.04 -13.79
C GLU A 984 -47.60 -0.73 -12.52
N ILE A 985 -47.00 -1.90 -12.25
CA ILE A 985 -47.23 -2.63 -11.00
C ILE A 985 -46.17 -2.19 -10.00
N MET A 986 -46.50 -1.18 -9.17
CA MET A 986 -45.66 -0.83 -8.02
C MET A 986 -45.83 -1.86 -6.90
N LEU A 987 -44.83 -2.72 -6.71
CA LEU A 987 -44.69 -3.58 -5.52
C LEU A 987 -43.61 -3.00 -4.60
N ASN A 988 -44.03 -2.37 -3.50
CA ASN A 988 -43.17 -1.96 -2.37
C ASN A 988 -41.95 -1.06 -2.67
N GLY A 989 -42.07 -0.09 -3.59
CA GLY A 989 -41.14 1.06 -3.65
C GLY A 989 -39.72 0.77 -4.15
N THR A 990 -39.50 -0.37 -4.82
CA THR A 990 -38.26 -0.64 -5.58
C THR A 990 -38.62 -1.22 -6.95
N VAL A 991 -38.02 -0.66 -8.01
CA VAL A 991 -38.13 -1.16 -9.38
C VAL A 991 -37.35 -2.48 -9.48
N THR A 992 -38.04 -3.61 -9.54
CA THR A 992 -37.45 -4.89 -10.01
C THR A 992 -37.77 -5.06 -11.49
N GLU A 993 -36.75 -5.26 -12.32
CA GLU A 993 -36.93 -5.74 -13.70
C GLU A 993 -37.81 -7.01 -13.71
N PRO A 994 -38.80 -7.13 -14.60
CA PRO A 994 -39.41 -8.41 -14.87
C PRO A 994 -38.39 -9.30 -15.62
N GLU A 995 -38.11 -10.49 -15.09
CA GLU A 995 -37.27 -11.51 -15.73
C GLU A 995 -37.65 -11.70 -17.21
N PRO A 996 -36.67 -11.80 -18.13
CA PRO A 996 -36.95 -12.19 -19.50
C PRO A 996 -37.43 -13.64 -19.53
N LEU A 997 -38.67 -13.84 -19.97
CA LEU A 997 -39.17 -15.16 -20.38
C LEU A 997 -38.25 -15.71 -21.48
N VAL A 998 -37.54 -16.77 -21.13
CA VAL A 998 -36.72 -17.57 -22.05
C VAL A 998 -37.57 -18.10 -23.20
N ALA A 999 -37.15 -17.81 -24.43
CA ALA A 999 -37.40 -18.64 -25.60
C ALA A 999 -36.08 -18.84 -26.36
#